data_AF-A0AAV2ZDN9-F1
#
_entry.id   AF-A0AAV2ZDN9-F1
#
_cell.length_a   1.000
_cell.length_b   1.000
_cell.length_c   1.000
_cell.angle_alpha   90.00
_cell.angle_beta   90.00
_cell.angle_gamma   90.00
#
_symmetry.space_group_name_H-M   'P 1'
#
loop_
_entity.id
_entity.type
_entity.pdbx_description
1 polymer ?
#
loop_
_entity_poly.entity_id
_entity_poly.type
_entity_poly.pdbx_seq_one_letter_code
_entity_poly.pdbx_strand_id
1 'polypeptide(L)'
;MGQRPKPRPPTAPPVVTTQRERIRHAAAKPFHPSGRSRVHLCILRVSSNCFIIILHLSRAFVNDAMVAMFNQLEGATEVYTMAPRTLPACSVMANTSELLTPTKAVQCANETQAGYGKNVVGFSSASSARDIQTFIEQFQKDSQVFVYGANYGSITLQHLMRSGTPAIAGFVVDAFVPASNASGYLTNADAAFSDVAKKWLELCSMDRTCNFHAAKKNVLAQLINVIQRLDRGNKDQARCADVLFKQYGSQLTMPESVTFTASMALRQVLARMLTHPELRKAIPAVIFRVGRCDRKYTDRTVLKRFLSTLDATTPRMPFFQSWHDVVLGFSELWTEATPDAETLWRQMTNATATYSVALTNLANYCAVSQASNSTACASLKSVLTEYKATTYALPASASLNKTNSSATTLALAASLDPMAPSLFAEKFVATLGARGQVVSFPDASSAVVSSSAAATRSCALSVVASFVRENRKLASVNSTCVKDLAVPIQWTMTAEQQSAWFTVSDARLLLPALVLCCGTSPTAAVNFTHLNGWYKCSVNTNAASSASSDHPSRYPGICDSKGTINLFAKRIRAAEDPGTKPNVWLIEGGPGAASNTLEGMMAALYRTLDAKVNVYTLDHRGTGRSNKLDCVAAQATTSGSPGGSQVLTAETSACASDLEATFSITSAATDLATFIRTYQADTPVFAYGVSYGSSVVERLIHLGVEEIKGYILDSVSTSSGSDENFEYFSTWDRDYGEIGDEFLDMCTADAFCSSKFKSENISQVLRKVIARVDEESEWPCSKLFSNNEANNGSVSDPRSFALRSALSGMLASVKTRSMIAPFVYRMDRCNETDLKVLAQGLTIAQTIGGPEQPTAEFMSLLLYHLIVVCGPDEDTMRKRFSDTLMGTGMLSDSIELYCAFTKEDSAACARYNIPNYQASPIAYKRDQYWNKAASIPPQASVLLMSSKLDPQTPYKYAQYLLDALKGTNAQKKLILFEHATHVVAKSSTYVAADGSTHMCGLEILASYVSNGGDLSKTDTSCMAAIPPLNFTEMAQVAAKLWQTSDSFDGKPTTSNSTI
;
A
#
# COMPACT_ATOMS: atom_id res chain seq x y z
N MET A 1 -54.92 -65.71 -10.53
CA MET A 1 -53.45 -65.87 -10.36
C MET A 1 -52.87 -66.01 -11.77
N GLY A 2 -51.71 -65.50 -12.19
CA GLY A 2 -50.83 -64.41 -11.71
C GLY A 2 -50.32 -63.66 -12.96
N GLN A 3 -49.43 -62.66 -12.94
CA GLN A 3 -48.44 -62.24 -11.94
C GLN A 3 -48.49 -60.70 -11.73
N ARG A 4 -47.77 -60.17 -10.73
CA ARG A 4 -47.62 -58.71 -10.52
C ARG A 4 -46.38 -58.17 -11.24
N PRO A 5 -46.40 -56.93 -11.78
CA PRO A 5 -45.17 -56.24 -12.20
C PRO A 5 -44.27 -55.91 -11.00
N LYS A 6 -42.95 -55.87 -11.21
CA LYS A 6 -41.98 -55.45 -10.18
C LYS A 6 -42.11 -53.95 -9.87
N PRO A 7 -41.88 -53.51 -8.62
CA PRO A 7 -41.96 -52.10 -8.24
C PRO A 7 -40.83 -51.27 -8.85
N ARG A 8 -41.07 -49.97 -9.08
CA ARG A 8 -40.01 -48.99 -9.33
C ARG A 8 -39.19 -48.76 -8.05
N PRO A 9 -37.88 -48.44 -8.14
CA PRO A 9 -37.15 -47.90 -7.01
C PRO A 9 -37.75 -46.55 -6.56
N PRO A 10 -37.66 -46.18 -5.27
CA PRO A 10 -38.13 -44.90 -4.79
C PRO A 10 -37.30 -43.75 -5.36
N THR A 11 -37.96 -42.63 -5.67
CA THR A 11 -37.29 -41.37 -6.01
C THR A 11 -36.48 -40.87 -4.82
N ALA A 12 -35.23 -40.49 -5.03
CA ALA A 12 -34.39 -39.89 -4.00
C ALA A 12 -35.05 -38.61 -3.42
N PRO A 13 -34.90 -38.34 -2.11
CA PRO A 13 -35.39 -37.11 -1.50
C PRO A 13 -34.63 -35.89 -2.08
N PRO A 14 -35.25 -34.69 -2.05
CA PRO A 14 -34.57 -33.47 -2.50
C PRO A 14 -33.32 -33.20 -1.65
N VAL A 15 -32.21 -32.85 -2.31
CA VAL A 15 -30.94 -32.57 -1.65
C VAL A 15 -31.11 -31.36 -0.72
N VAL A 16 -31.01 -31.60 0.59
CA VAL A 16 -31.03 -30.56 1.62
C VAL A 16 -29.69 -29.82 1.59
N THR A 17 -29.58 -28.83 0.71
CA THR A 17 -28.43 -27.91 0.68
C THR A 17 -28.26 -27.27 2.04
N THR A 18 -27.09 -27.49 2.65
CA THR A 18 -26.74 -26.96 3.96
C THR A 18 -26.64 -25.44 3.91
N GLN A 19 -26.81 -24.80 5.06
CA GLN A 19 -26.65 -23.35 5.18
C GLN A 19 -25.25 -22.89 4.77
N ARG A 20 -24.22 -23.73 4.98
CA ARG A 20 -22.83 -23.48 4.56
C ARG A 20 -22.69 -23.47 3.03
N GLU A 21 -23.34 -24.38 2.33
CA GLU A 21 -23.37 -24.39 0.85
C GLU A 21 -24.15 -23.21 0.28
N ARG A 22 -25.25 -22.79 0.92
CA ARG A 22 -26.01 -21.60 0.49
C ARG A 22 -25.19 -20.32 0.60
N ILE A 23 -24.43 -20.15 1.68
CA ILE A 23 -23.51 -19.00 1.85
C ILE A 23 -22.35 -19.09 0.85
N ARG A 24 -21.74 -20.27 0.64
CA ARG A 24 -20.71 -20.46 -0.40
C ARG A 24 -21.23 -20.17 -1.82
N HIS A 25 -22.45 -20.60 -2.16
CA HIS A 25 -23.09 -20.23 -3.43
C HIS A 25 -23.51 -18.75 -3.52
N ALA A 26 -23.70 -18.05 -2.40
CA ALA A 26 -23.94 -16.61 -2.37
C ALA A 26 -22.66 -15.77 -2.58
N ALA A 27 -21.50 -16.31 -2.19
CA ALA A 27 -20.19 -15.75 -2.51
C ALA A 27 -19.75 -16.09 -3.94
N ALA A 28 -20.01 -17.33 -4.39
CA ALA A 28 -19.61 -17.84 -5.71
C ALA A 28 -20.59 -17.52 -6.85
N LYS A 29 -21.72 -16.84 -6.59
CA LYS A 29 -22.60 -16.26 -7.61
C LYS A 29 -22.81 -14.78 -7.32
N PRO A 30 -22.73 -13.89 -8.32
CA PRO A 30 -22.94 -12.46 -8.11
C PRO A 30 -24.33 -12.17 -7.54
N PHE A 31 -24.36 -11.38 -6.47
CA PHE A 31 -25.57 -11.00 -5.75
C PHE A 31 -26.51 -10.19 -6.67
N HIS A 32 -27.59 -10.81 -7.16
CA HIS A 32 -28.38 -10.27 -8.27
C HIS A 32 -29.76 -9.62 -7.98
N PRO A 33 -30.04 -9.03 -6.81
CA PRO A 33 -31.09 -8.00 -6.72
C PRO A 33 -30.57 -6.69 -7.34
N SER A 34 -30.77 -6.52 -8.65
CA SER A 34 -30.49 -5.28 -9.41
C SER A 34 -29.05 -4.72 -9.38
N GLY A 35 -28.06 -5.48 -8.90
CA GLY A 35 -26.64 -5.32 -9.24
C GLY A 35 -25.96 -4.02 -8.81
N ARG A 36 -26.29 -3.45 -7.63
CA ARG A 36 -25.78 -2.16 -7.16
C ARG A 36 -25.46 -2.09 -5.65
N SER A 37 -24.76 -3.08 -5.09
CA SER A 37 -24.28 -2.96 -3.68
C SER A 37 -23.26 -1.83 -3.54
N ARG A 38 -23.46 -0.97 -2.53
CA ARG A 38 -22.92 0.41 -2.51
C ARG A 38 -22.10 0.83 -1.29
N VAL A 39 -21.92 -0.05 -0.31
CA VAL A 39 -21.10 0.17 0.90
C VAL A 39 -20.21 -1.05 1.14
N HIS A 40 -19.06 -0.86 1.81
CA HIS A 40 -18.23 -1.96 2.29
C HIS A 40 -18.98 -2.80 3.32
N LEU A 41 -19.22 -4.07 3.00
CA LEU A 41 -19.85 -5.04 3.89
C LEU A 41 -18.83 -6.07 4.33
N CYS A 42 -18.77 -6.33 5.63
CA CYS A 42 -18.02 -7.46 6.18
C CYS A 42 -18.89 -8.25 7.14
N ILE A 43 -18.74 -9.58 7.12
CA ILE A 43 -19.59 -10.53 7.84
C ILE A 43 -18.69 -11.51 8.61
N LEU A 44 -18.78 -11.46 9.93
CA LEU A 44 -18.09 -12.34 10.87
C LEU A 44 -19.04 -13.42 11.36
N ARG A 45 -18.73 -14.70 11.15
CA ARG A 45 -19.51 -15.82 11.67
C ARG A 45 -19.04 -16.20 13.08
N VAL A 46 -19.91 -16.03 14.07
CA VAL A 46 -19.64 -16.27 15.51
C VAL A 46 -20.15 -17.62 15.98
N SER A 47 -21.15 -18.21 15.32
CA SER A 47 -21.55 -19.60 15.53
C SER A 47 -22.25 -20.19 14.31
N SER A 48 -22.81 -21.40 14.42
CA SER A 48 -23.60 -22.02 13.36
C SER A 48 -24.70 -21.09 12.82
N ASN A 49 -25.41 -20.39 13.70
CA ASN A 49 -26.59 -19.56 13.41
C ASN A 49 -26.43 -18.10 13.87
N CYS A 50 -25.20 -17.63 14.16
CA CYS A 50 -24.95 -16.27 14.64
C CYS A 50 -23.86 -15.57 13.81
N PHE A 51 -24.16 -14.33 13.37
CA PHE A 51 -23.30 -13.53 12.50
C PHE A 51 -23.27 -12.07 12.97
N ILE A 52 -22.16 -11.36 12.73
CA ILE A 52 -22.04 -9.91 12.90
C ILE A 52 -21.74 -9.28 11.53
N ILE A 53 -22.53 -8.29 11.13
CA ILE A 53 -22.28 -7.43 9.97
C ILE A 53 -21.64 -6.13 10.43
N ILE A 54 -20.51 -5.74 9.83
CA ILE A 54 -19.73 -4.54 10.18
C ILE A 54 -19.85 -3.50 9.07
N LEU A 55 -20.16 -2.24 9.44
CA LEU A 55 -20.41 -1.11 8.54
C LEU A 55 -19.55 0.12 8.88
N HIS A 56 -18.73 0.58 7.93
CA HIS A 56 -17.98 1.84 7.99
C HIS A 56 -17.74 2.39 6.57
N LEU A 57 -17.45 3.70 6.44
CA LEU A 57 -17.07 4.34 5.17
C LEU A 57 -15.76 3.82 4.55
N SER A 58 -14.86 3.23 5.34
CA SER A 58 -13.47 3.02 4.96
C SER A 58 -13.02 1.60 5.22
N ARG A 59 -12.50 0.95 4.18
CA ARG A 59 -12.01 -0.44 4.18
C ARG A 59 -10.97 -0.71 5.29
N ALA A 60 -10.09 0.26 5.57
CA ALA A 60 -9.09 0.13 6.64
C ALA A 60 -9.76 -0.02 8.01
N PHE A 61 -10.66 0.90 8.37
CA PHE A 61 -11.39 0.85 9.65
C PHE A 61 -12.30 -0.39 9.77
N VAL A 62 -12.86 -0.89 8.66
CA VAL A 62 -13.59 -2.18 8.67
C VAL A 62 -12.65 -3.34 8.97
N ASN A 63 -11.46 -3.38 8.35
CA ASN A 63 -10.47 -4.44 8.56
C ASN A 63 -9.92 -4.43 10.00
N ASP A 64 -9.55 -3.26 10.52
CA ASP A 64 -9.01 -3.13 11.88
C ASP A 64 -10.04 -3.55 12.93
N ALA A 65 -11.30 -3.13 12.77
CA ALA A 65 -12.41 -3.57 13.62
C ALA A 65 -12.67 -5.08 13.48
N MET A 66 -12.62 -5.63 12.27
CA MET A 66 -12.78 -7.07 12.03
C MET A 66 -11.72 -7.91 12.75
N VAL A 67 -10.44 -7.62 12.56
CA VAL A 67 -9.34 -8.39 13.17
C VAL A 67 -9.43 -8.33 14.69
N ALA A 68 -9.70 -7.14 15.23
CA ALA A 68 -9.89 -6.95 16.67
C ALA A 68 -11.10 -7.71 17.23
N MET A 69 -12.23 -7.76 16.50
CA MET A 69 -13.43 -8.51 16.90
C MET A 69 -13.26 -10.03 16.73
N PHE A 70 -12.59 -10.49 15.66
CA PHE A 70 -12.30 -11.90 15.42
C PHE A 70 -11.45 -12.48 16.56
N ASN A 71 -10.37 -11.79 16.93
CA ASN A 71 -9.41 -12.23 17.96
C ASN A 71 -9.98 -12.24 19.40
N GLN A 72 -11.14 -11.61 19.64
CA GLN A 72 -11.80 -11.55 20.96
C GLN A 72 -13.08 -12.38 21.05
N LEU A 73 -13.61 -12.86 19.92
CA LEU A 73 -14.83 -13.66 19.87
C LEU A 73 -14.49 -15.14 19.67
N GLU A 74 -14.09 -15.83 20.75
CA GLU A 74 -13.94 -17.30 20.73
C GLU A 74 -15.20 -17.95 20.11
N GLY A 75 -15.02 -18.81 19.10
CA GLY A 75 -16.10 -19.35 18.26
C GLY A 75 -16.23 -18.69 16.88
N ALA A 76 -15.56 -17.55 16.65
CA ALA A 76 -15.37 -16.98 15.32
C ALA A 76 -14.69 -18.00 14.40
N THR A 77 -15.31 -18.29 13.24
CA THR A 77 -14.92 -19.44 12.40
C THR A 77 -14.81 -19.13 10.90
N GLU A 78 -15.53 -18.15 10.39
CA GLU A 78 -15.52 -17.79 8.96
C GLU A 78 -15.71 -16.26 8.83
N VAL A 79 -14.93 -15.62 7.95
CA VAL A 79 -15.03 -14.19 7.63
C VAL A 79 -15.34 -14.04 6.14
N TYR A 80 -16.28 -13.17 5.80
CA TYR A 80 -16.69 -12.87 4.43
C TYR A 80 -16.63 -11.36 4.21
N THR A 81 -15.98 -10.91 3.13
CA THR A 81 -15.90 -9.49 2.78
C THR A 81 -16.55 -9.25 1.41
N MET A 82 -17.28 -8.15 1.26
CA MET A 82 -17.84 -7.70 -0.01
C MET A 82 -17.45 -6.24 -0.24
N ALA A 83 -16.59 -6.00 -1.23
CA ALA A 83 -16.27 -4.66 -1.69
C ALA A 83 -17.41 -4.13 -2.59
N PRO A 84 -17.81 -2.85 -2.46
CA PRO A 84 -18.71 -2.23 -3.42
C PRO A 84 -17.98 -2.03 -4.75
N ARG A 85 -18.73 -1.92 -5.86
CA ARG A 85 -18.17 -1.25 -7.05
C ARG A 85 -18.06 0.24 -6.70
N THR A 86 -16.82 0.70 -6.47
CA THR A 86 -16.51 2.11 -6.21
C THR A 86 -17.05 3.00 -7.34
N LEU A 87 -17.50 4.21 -7.01
CA LEU A 87 -17.59 5.26 -8.02
C LEU A 87 -16.16 5.49 -8.58
N PRO A 88 -15.96 5.51 -9.90
CA PRO A 88 -14.67 5.82 -10.51
C PRO A 88 -14.11 7.13 -9.94
N ALA A 89 -12.80 7.16 -9.70
CA ALA A 89 -12.13 8.40 -9.36
C ALA A 89 -12.25 9.37 -10.55
N CYS A 90 -12.97 10.46 -10.32
CA CYS A 90 -13.01 11.63 -11.21
C CYS A 90 -11.59 12.05 -11.64
N SER A 91 -11.42 12.50 -12.88
CA SER A 91 -10.10 12.68 -13.50
C SER A 91 -9.19 13.69 -12.77
N VAL A 92 -9.77 14.67 -12.05
CA VAL A 92 -9.04 15.65 -11.22
C VAL A 92 -8.90 15.28 -9.74
N MET A 93 -9.36 14.08 -9.35
CA MET A 93 -9.25 13.48 -8.00
C MET A 93 -8.22 12.34 -7.95
N ALA A 94 -7.51 12.07 -9.04
CA ALA A 94 -6.54 10.99 -9.15
C ALA A 94 -5.17 11.26 -8.45
N ASN A 95 -5.09 12.32 -7.63
CA ASN A 95 -4.04 12.52 -6.63
C ASN A 95 -4.70 12.71 -5.26
N THR A 96 -4.54 11.74 -4.36
CA THR A 96 -5.17 11.72 -3.03
C THR A 96 -4.60 12.75 -2.04
N SER A 97 -3.56 13.51 -2.40
CA SER A 97 -2.99 14.55 -1.52
C SER A 97 -3.60 15.95 -1.71
N GLU A 98 -4.39 16.18 -2.77
CA GLU A 98 -4.94 17.49 -3.09
C GLU A 98 -6.32 17.75 -2.46
N LEU A 99 -6.64 19.02 -2.19
CA LEU A 99 -7.96 19.40 -1.71
C LEU A 99 -8.96 19.53 -2.87
N LEU A 100 -10.20 19.13 -2.61
CA LEU A 100 -11.32 19.33 -3.53
C LEU A 100 -11.75 20.80 -3.52
N THR A 101 -11.39 21.53 -4.57
CA THR A 101 -11.89 22.89 -4.84
C THR A 101 -13.27 22.86 -5.52
N PRO A 102 -14.04 23.97 -5.50
CA PRO A 102 -15.35 24.03 -6.16
C PRO A 102 -15.28 23.72 -7.66
N THR A 103 -14.22 24.17 -8.34
CA THR A 103 -13.92 23.87 -9.74
C THR A 103 -13.79 22.37 -9.99
N LYS A 104 -13.01 21.66 -9.15
CA LYS A 104 -12.86 20.20 -9.23
C LYS A 104 -14.17 19.49 -8.92
N ALA A 105 -14.93 19.94 -7.92
CA ALA A 105 -16.22 19.37 -7.55
C ALA A 105 -17.24 19.43 -8.71
N VAL A 106 -17.30 20.56 -9.42
CA VAL A 106 -18.14 20.73 -10.62
C VAL A 106 -17.69 19.81 -11.76
N GLN A 107 -16.39 19.67 -12.00
CA GLN A 107 -15.88 18.72 -13.00
C GLN A 107 -16.29 17.28 -12.65
N CYS A 108 -16.08 16.85 -11.41
CA CYS A 108 -16.44 15.49 -10.96
C CYS A 108 -17.95 15.23 -11.00
N ALA A 109 -18.78 16.24 -10.71
CA ALA A 109 -20.23 16.17 -10.89
C ALA A 109 -20.59 15.94 -12.36
N ASN A 110 -20.02 16.70 -13.29
CA ASN A 110 -20.28 16.53 -14.72
C ASN A 110 -19.81 15.16 -15.24
N GLU A 111 -18.62 14.70 -14.86
CA GLU A 111 -18.10 13.37 -15.22
C GLU A 111 -19.00 12.23 -14.69
N THR A 112 -19.48 12.35 -13.45
CA THR A 112 -20.31 11.33 -12.80
C THR A 112 -21.74 11.32 -13.34
N GLN A 113 -22.29 12.50 -13.64
CA GLN A 113 -23.57 12.63 -14.32
C GLN A 113 -23.51 12.08 -15.75
N ALA A 114 -22.39 12.22 -16.45
CA ALA A 114 -22.19 11.59 -17.76
C ALA A 114 -22.10 10.06 -17.66
N GLY A 115 -21.38 9.52 -16.67
CA GLY A 115 -21.21 8.07 -16.50
C GLY A 115 -22.44 7.33 -15.95
N TYR A 116 -23.29 7.98 -15.14
CA TYR A 116 -24.40 7.32 -14.42
C TYR A 116 -25.77 7.96 -14.62
N GLY A 117 -25.84 9.21 -15.09
CA GLY A 117 -27.07 9.99 -15.21
C GLY A 117 -27.87 10.04 -13.90
N LYS A 118 -29.21 9.96 -14.01
CA LYS A 118 -30.13 9.98 -12.85
C LYS A 118 -29.89 8.86 -11.80
N ASN A 119 -29.02 7.87 -12.07
CA ASN A 119 -28.75 6.77 -11.15
C ASN A 119 -27.83 7.15 -9.96
N VAL A 120 -27.15 8.31 -10.00
CA VAL A 120 -26.24 8.75 -8.92
C VAL A 120 -27.00 8.95 -7.60
N VAL A 121 -28.26 9.38 -7.66
CA VAL A 121 -29.19 9.53 -6.52
C VAL A 121 -29.31 8.25 -5.67
N GLY A 122 -28.99 7.07 -6.23
CA GLY A 122 -28.99 5.81 -5.49
C GLY A 122 -27.74 5.53 -4.65
N PHE A 123 -26.67 6.32 -4.71
CA PHE A 123 -25.55 6.20 -3.78
C PHE A 123 -25.91 6.92 -2.49
N SER A 124 -26.42 6.17 -1.51
CA SER A 124 -26.95 6.67 -0.24
C SER A 124 -26.96 5.57 0.83
N SER A 125 -26.84 5.92 2.12
CA SER A 125 -27.15 5.05 3.26
C SER A 125 -28.55 4.45 3.15
N ALA A 126 -29.52 5.24 2.69
CA ALA A 126 -30.90 4.80 2.49
C ALA A 126 -31.08 3.72 1.40
N SER A 127 -30.19 3.65 0.41
CA SER A 127 -30.10 2.50 -0.52
C SER A 127 -29.26 1.38 0.06
N SER A 128 -28.11 1.68 0.66
CA SER A 128 -27.18 0.69 1.22
C SER A 128 -27.84 -0.16 2.32
N ALA A 129 -28.68 0.43 3.16
CA ALA A 129 -29.50 -0.30 4.13
C ALA A 129 -30.51 -1.25 3.49
N ARG A 130 -31.05 -0.92 2.30
CA ARG A 130 -31.93 -1.83 1.54
C ARG A 130 -31.15 -2.96 0.85
N ASP A 131 -29.92 -2.70 0.43
CA ASP A 131 -29.02 -3.76 -0.05
C ASP A 131 -28.71 -4.76 1.08
N ILE A 132 -28.38 -4.26 2.29
CA ILE A 132 -28.10 -5.06 3.49
C ILE A 132 -29.35 -5.81 3.96
N GLN A 133 -30.52 -5.16 3.97
CA GLN A 133 -31.81 -5.82 4.26
C GLN A 133 -32.04 -6.99 3.30
N THR A 134 -31.87 -6.76 2.00
CA THR A 134 -32.06 -7.78 0.96
C THR A 134 -31.07 -8.94 1.14
N PHE A 135 -29.82 -8.64 1.53
CA PHE A 135 -28.83 -9.65 1.88
C PHE A 135 -29.29 -10.55 3.05
N ILE A 136 -29.71 -9.92 4.14
CA ILE A 136 -30.18 -10.63 5.34
C ILE A 136 -31.41 -11.49 5.01
N GLU A 137 -32.41 -10.92 4.32
CA GLU A 137 -33.67 -11.60 4.02
C GLU A 137 -33.52 -12.78 3.05
N GLN A 138 -32.55 -12.72 2.12
CA GLN A 138 -32.31 -13.81 1.17
C GLN A 138 -31.39 -14.92 1.73
N PHE A 139 -30.41 -14.60 2.59
CA PHE A 139 -29.35 -15.56 2.97
C PHE A 139 -29.16 -15.78 4.47
N GLN A 140 -29.63 -14.89 5.34
CA GLN A 140 -29.47 -14.99 6.81
C GLN A 140 -30.81 -14.91 7.59
N LYS A 141 -31.95 -14.98 6.89
CA LYS A 141 -33.30 -14.84 7.45
C LYS A 141 -33.63 -15.76 8.63
N ASP A 142 -33.01 -16.94 8.68
CA ASP A 142 -33.22 -17.97 9.71
C ASP A 142 -32.12 -17.92 10.80
N SER A 143 -31.30 -16.85 10.84
CA SER A 143 -30.13 -16.67 11.73
C SER A 143 -30.23 -15.42 12.61
N GLN A 144 -29.42 -15.36 13.66
CA GLN A 144 -29.24 -14.18 14.50
C GLN A 144 -28.15 -13.28 13.90
N VAL A 145 -28.55 -12.13 13.37
CA VAL A 145 -27.63 -11.15 12.78
C VAL A 145 -27.47 -9.96 13.72
N PHE A 146 -26.25 -9.72 14.21
CA PHE A 146 -25.90 -8.44 14.84
C PHE A 146 -25.40 -7.48 13.77
N VAL A 147 -25.65 -6.17 13.92
CA VAL A 147 -25.11 -5.14 13.03
C VAL A 147 -24.31 -4.14 13.85
N TYR A 148 -23.00 -4.09 13.61
CA TYR A 148 -22.08 -3.08 14.11
C TYR A 148 -21.94 -1.96 13.07
N GLY A 149 -22.12 -0.71 13.47
CA GLY A 149 -21.93 0.45 12.60
C GLY A 149 -21.19 1.56 13.32
N ALA A 150 -20.13 2.10 12.70
CA ALA A 150 -19.29 3.10 13.34
C ALA A 150 -19.12 4.37 12.50
N ASN A 151 -19.02 5.53 13.16
CA ASN A 151 -19.13 6.86 12.54
C ASN A 151 -20.37 6.92 11.62
N TYR A 152 -20.22 7.35 10.37
CA TYR A 152 -21.27 7.32 9.33
C TYR A 152 -21.99 5.95 9.19
N GLY A 153 -21.33 4.84 9.54
CA GLY A 153 -21.97 3.52 9.59
C GLY A 153 -23.21 3.48 10.48
N SER A 154 -23.30 4.36 11.50
CA SER A 154 -24.51 4.54 12.32
C SER A 154 -25.71 5.03 11.50
N ILE A 155 -25.51 5.80 10.43
CA ILE A 155 -26.59 6.35 9.59
C ILE A 155 -27.24 5.21 8.80
N THR A 156 -26.45 4.41 8.10
CA THR A 156 -26.92 3.19 7.41
C THR A 156 -27.57 2.20 8.39
N LEU A 157 -27.01 2.06 9.59
CA LEU A 157 -27.57 1.24 10.67
C LEU A 157 -28.92 1.78 11.18
N GLN A 158 -29.09 3.09 11.31
CA GLN A 158 -30.39 3.71 11.64
C GLN A 158 -31.44 3.45 10.56
N HIS A 159 -31.08 3.40 9.27
CA HIS A 159 -32.02 2.98 8.22
C HIS A 159 -32.45 1.51 8.38
N LEU A 160 -31.56 0.59 8.76
CA LEU A 160 -31.89 -0.81 9.10
C LEU A 160 -32.79 -0.93 10.34
N MET A 161 -32.64 -0.03 11.32
CA MET A 161 -33.58 0.05 12.45
C MET A 161 -34.99 0.48 12.04
N ARG A 162 -35.18 1.06 10.84
CA ARG A 162 -36.49 1.43 10.28
C ARG A 162 -37.10 0.38 9.36
N SER A 163 -36.30 -0.49 8.73
CA SER A 163 -36.84 -1.64 7.99
C SER A 163 -37.47 -2.67 8.93
N GLY A 164 -36.92 -2.82 10.15
CA GLY A 164 -37.43 -3.78 11.13
C GLY A 164 -37.13 -5.25 10.78
N THR A 165 -36.12 -5.48 9.93
CA THR A 165 -35.73 -6.80 9.39
C THR A 165 -35.61 -7.86 10.51
N PRO A 166 -36.51 -8.88 10.56
CA PRO A 166 -36.69 -9.72 11.76
C PRO A 166 -35.48 -10.56 12.20
N ALA A 167 -34.56 -10.88 11.29
CA ALA A 167 -33.34 -11.62 11.60
C ALA A 167 -32.26 -10.76 12.30
N ILE A 168 -32.42 -9.43 12.36
CA ILE A 168 -31.51 -8.57 13.11
C ILE A 168 -31.77 -8.74 14.61
N ALA A 169 -30.85 -9.45 15.25
CA ALA A 169 -30.86 -9.77 16.66
C ALA A 169 -30.58 -8.52 17.51
N GLY A 170 -29.50 -7.79 17.22
CA GLY A 170 -29.03 -6.67 18.03
C GLY A 170 -28.18 -5.69 17.22
N PHE A 171 -28.08 -4.46 17.71
CA PHE A 171 -27.26 -3.41 17.11
C PHE A 171 -26.12 -2.99 18.03
N VAL A 172 -24.97 -2.69 17.46
CA VAL A 172 -23.86 -2.01 18.13
C VAL A 172 -23.56 -0.74 17.35
N VAL A 173 -23.53 0.41 18.02
CA VAL A 173 -23.08 1.66 17.43
C VAL A 173 -21.87 2.19 18.16
N ASP A 174 -20.86 2.64 17.44
CA ASP A 174 -19.62 3.18 17.98
C ASP A 174 -19.33 4.53 17.33
N ALA A 175 -19.17 5.60 18.11
CA ALA A 175 -19.21 6.98 17.61
C ALA A 175 -20.50 7.29 16.81
N PHE A 176 -21.64 7.34 17.51
CA PHE A 176 -22.97 7.53 16.91
C PHE A 176 -23.14 8.91 16.23
N VAL A 177 -23.46 8.90 14.93
CA VAL A 177 -23.92 10.06 14.15
C VAL A 177 -25.46 10.01 13.98
N PRO A 178 -26.22 11.07 14.30
CA PRO A 178 -27.68 11.08 14.16
C PRO A 178 -28.14 11.22 12.69
N ALA A 179 -28.86 10.23 12.18
CA ALA A 179 -29.37 10.25 10.80
C ALA A 179 -30.44 11.34 10.58
N SER A 180 -31.18 11.74 11.62
CA SER A 180 -32.20 12.78 11.56
C SER A 180 -31.66 14.21 11.64
N ASN A 181 -30.36 14.39 11.84
CA ASN A 181 -29.69 15.70 11.89
C ASN A 181 -28.26 15.58 11.30
N ALA A 182 -28.15 14.87 10.16
CA ALA A 182 -26.88 14.56 9.52
C ALA A 182 -26.25 15.82 8.85
N SER A 183 -27.09 16.81 8.55
CA SER A 183 -26.78 18.22 8.32
C SER A 183 -26.15 18.90 9.54
N GLY A 184 -26.84 18.90 10.68
CA GLY A 184 -26.33 19.51 11.91
C GLY A 184 -25.08 18.84 12.46
N TYR A 185 -24.80 17.58 12.10
CA TYR A 185 -23.51 16.92 12.35
C TYR A 185 -22.35 17.69 11.70
N LEU A 186 -22.46 18.04 10.41
CA LEU A 186 -21.45 18.84 9.74
C LEU A 186 -21.48 20.31 10.19
N THR A 187 -22.65 20.95 10.16
CA THR A 187 -22.75 22.40 10.38
C THR A 187 -22.50 22.83 11.82
N ASN A 188 -22.69 21.94 12.81
CA ASN A 188 -22.33 22.21 14.21
C ASN A 188 -21.01 21.52 14.63
N ALA A 189 -20.22 20.97 13.70
CA ALA A 189 -18.93 20.36 14.02
C ALA A 189 -18.03 21.35 14.79
N ASP A 190 -17.96 22.61 14.36
CA ASP A 190 -17.16 23.63 15.04
C ASP A 190 -17.66 23.96 16.46
N ALA A 191 -18.95 23.81 16.73
CA ALA A 191 -19.50 23.90 18.09
C ALA A 191 -19.13 22.68 18.94
N ALA A 192 -19.24 21.46 18.39
CA ALA A 192 -18.85 20.22 19.07
C ALA A 192 -17.35 20.19 19.42
N PHE A 193 -16.49 20.54 18.46
CA PHE A 193 -15.05 20.71 18.69
C PHE A 193 -14.75 21.80 19.72
N SER A 194 -15.45 22.94 19.67
CA SER A 194 -15.33 24.00 20.67
C SER A 194 -15.71 23.55 22.08
N ASP A 195 -16.78 22.79 22.25
CA ASP A 195 -17.30 22.43 23.57
C ASP A 195 -16.52 21.27 24.19
N VAL A 196 -16.05 20.31 23.38
CA VAL A 196 -15.07 19.31 23.83
C VAL A 196 -13.72 19.98 24.15
N ALA A 197 -13.29 21.00 23.40
CA ALA A 197 -12.09 21.77 23.73
C ALA A 197 -12.21 22.50 25.08
N LYS A 198 -13.35 23.16 25.35
CA LYS A 198 -13.63 23.80 26.67
C LYS A 198 -13.58 22.78 27.79
N LYS A 199 -14.35 21.70 27.67
CA LYS A 199 -14.42 20.59 28.65
C LYS A 199 -13.03 20.01 28.95
N TRP A 200 -12.21 19.80 27.91
CA TRP A 200 -10.84 19.31 28.07
C TRP A 200 -9.91 20.33 28.76
N LEU A 201 -9.98 21.61 28.37
CA LEU A 201 -9.18 22.69 28.96
C LEU A 201 -9.59 23.01 30.41
N GLU A 202 -10.85 22.81 30.76
CA GLU A 202 -11.37 22.90 32.13
C GLU A 202 -10.83 21.76 32.99
N LEU A 203 -10.92 20.51 32.54
CA LEU A 203 -10.31 19.35 33.20
C LEU A 203 -8.79 19.53 33.39
N CYS A 204 -8.08 20.00 32.36
CA CYS A 204 -6.65 20.35 32.46
C CYS A 204 -6.39 21.47 33.48
N SER A 205 -7.27 22.48 33.55
CA SER A 205 -7.10 23.59 34.49
C SER A 205 -7.37 23.20 35.95
N MET A 206 -8.14 22.13 36.18
CA MET A 206 -8.35 21.53 37.50
C MET A 206 -7.17 20.64 37.95
N ASP A 207 -6.39 20.09 37.01
CA ASP A 207 -5.23 19.25 37.34
C ASP A 207 -3.94 20.04 37.51
N ARG A 208 -3.25 19.80 38.64
CA ARG A 208 -2.00 20.49 38.99
C ARG A 208 -0.85 20.20 38.03
N THR A 209 -0.81 19.03 37.39
CA THR A 209 0.26 18.64 36.46
C THR A 209 0.10 19.30 35.10
N CYS A 210 -1.12 19.33 34.55
CA CYS A 210 -1.42 20.03 33.29
C CYS A 210 -1.22 21.57 33.45
N ASN A 211 -1.72 22.12 34.55
CA ASN A 211 -1.70 23.56 34.84
C ASN A 211 -0.29 24.08 35.26
N PHE A 212 0.66 23.19 35.61
CA PHE A 212 2.01 23.59 36.06
C PHE A 212 2.77 24.40 35.01
N HIS A 213 2.68 24.02 33.74
CA HIS A 213 3.33 24.73 32.63
C HIS A 213 2.73 26.11 32.34
N ALA A 214 1.58 26.44 32.93
CA ALA A 214 0.82 27.66 32.64
C ALA A 214 1.12 28.84 33.59
N ALA A 215 2.28 28.82 34.28
CA ALA A 215 2.83 29.96 35.01
C ALA A 215 1.82 30.70 35.93
N LYS A 216 1.05 29.93 36.71
CA LYS A 216 -0.02 30.39 37.63
C LYS A 216 -1.26 31.01 36.93
N LYS A 217 -1.56 30.66 35.68
CA LYS A 217 -2.81 31.08 34.98
C LYS A 217 -3.49 29.89 34.31
N ASN A 218 -4.80 29.75 34.53
CA ASN A 218 -5.69 28.78 33.87
C ASN A 218 -5.42 28.69 32.34
N VAL A 219 -5.36 27.46 31.80
CA VAL A 219 -4.93 27.20 30.41
C VAL A 219 -5.95 27.71 29.38
N LEU A 220 -7.25 27.64 29.67
CA LEU A 220 -8.30 28.24 28.84
C LEU A 220 -8.16 29.77 28.79
N ALA A 221 -7.88 30.40 29.94
CA ALA A 221 -7.62 31.84 30.02
C ALA A 221 -6.32 32.25 29.29
N GLN A 222 -5.31 31.38 29.27
CA GLN A 222 -4.13 31.58 28.42
C GLN A 222 -4.50 31.53 26.93
N LEU A 223 -5.21 30.49 26.48
CA LEU A 223 -5.62 30.32 25.08
C LEU A 223 -6.41 31.54 24.57
N ILE A 224 -7.41 32.01 25.34
CA ILE A 224 -8.19 33.21 25.01
C ILE A 224 -7.28 34.43 24.85
N ASN A 225 -6.28 34.60 25.73
CA ASN A 225 -5.31 35.68 25.65
C ASN A 225 -4.34 35.56 24.46
N VAL A 226 -3.97 34.34 24.05
CA VAL A 226 -3.15 34.10 22.84
C VAL A 226 -3.96 34.45 21.59
N ILE A 227 -5.18 33.95 21.48
CA ILE A 227 -6.14 34.25 20.40
C ILE A 227 -6.31 35.77 20.23
N GLN A 228 -6.70 36.47 21.31
CA GLN A 228 -6.92 37.93 21.27
C GLN A 228 -5.68 38.74 20.86
N ARG A 229 -4.46 38.23 21.09
CA ARG A 229 -3.22 38.90 20.65
C ARG A 229 -2.87 38.58 19.19
N LEU A 230 -3.22 37.40 18.69
CA LEU A 230 -3.10 37.04 17.27
C LEU A 230 -4.08 37.86 16.42
N ASP A 231 -5.34 37.97 16.85
CA ASP A 231 -6.37 38.74 16.15
C ASP A 231 -6.07 40.26 16.11
N ARG A 232 -5.33 40.78 17.11
CA ARG A 232 -4.88 42.18 17.17
C ARG A 232 -3.55 42.46 16.44
N GLY A 233 -2.97 41.48 15.74
CA GLY A 233 -1.80 41.69 14.88
C GLY A 233 -0.53 42.17 15.61
N ASN A 234 -0.30 41.74 16.86
CA ASN A 234 0.83 42.23 17.66
C ASN A 234 2.20 41.90 17.00
N LYS A 235 3.06 42.94 16.83
CA LYS A 235 4.35 42.88 16.12
C LYS A 235 5.31 41.77 16.58
N ASP A 236 5.31 41.38 17.86
CA ASP A 236 6.15 40.26 18.32
C ASP A 236 5.57 38.89 17.99
N GLN A 237 4.24 38.73 18.02
CA GLN A 237 3.57 37.46 17.69
C GLN A 237 3.29 37.27 16.20
N ALA A 238 3.36 38.32 15.38
CA ALA A 238 3.39 38.23 13.91
C ALA A 238 4.42 37.20 13.39
N ARG A 239 5.48 36.95 14.17
CA ARG A 239 6.52 35.94 13.89
C ARG A 239 5.98 34.51 14.01
N CYS A 240 5.16 34.19 14.99
CA CYS A 240 4.55 32.87 15.12
C CYS A 240 3.28 32.75 14.27
N ALA A 241 2.61 33.86 13.99
CA ALA A 241 1.52 33.94 13.02
C ALA A 241 1.96 33.44 11.62
N ASP A 242 3.10 33.89 11.10
CA ASP A 242 3.71 33.40 9.84
C ASP A 242 3.87 31.86 9.80
N VAL A 243 4.32 31.25 10.90
CA VAL A 243 4.51 29.78 10.96
C VAL A 243 3.18 29.03 10.89
N LEU A 244 2.12 29.57 11.51
CA LEU A 244 0.77 29.03 11.45
C LEU A 244 0.13 29.25 10.06
N PHE A 245 0.25 30.48 9.52
CA PHE A 245 -0.26 30.86 8.21
C PHE A 245 0.35 30.06 7.07
N LYS A 246 1.68 29.91 7.04
CA LYS A 246 2.38 29.21 5.95
C LYS A 246 1.99 27.73 5.84
N GLN A 247 1.51 27.13 6.94
CA GLN A 247 1.17 25.72 7.01
C GLN A 247 -0.34 25.45 6.88
N TYR A 248 -1.22 26.39 7.26
CA TYR A 248 -2.69 26.20 7.28
C TYR A 248 -3.52 27.29 6.57
N GLY A 249 -2.94 28.42 6.15
CA GLY A 249 -3.69 29.60 5.71
C GLY A 249 -3.94 29.78 4.21
N SER A 250 -3.51 28.85 3.35
CA SER A 250 -3.41 29.08 1.91
C SER A 250 -4.50 28.44 1.03
N GLN A 251 -5.56 27.86 1.62
CA GLN A 251 -6.43 26.90 0.91
C GLN A 251 -7.95 27.07 1.12
N LEU A 252 -8.40 28.19 1.70
CA LEU A 252 -9.83 28.54 1.73
C LEU A 252 -10.09 29.70 0.76
N THR A 253 -10.82 29.43 -0.32
CA THR A 253 -11.39 30.47 -1.21
C THR A 253 -12.56 31.16 -0.51
N MET A 254 -12.24 32.15 0.32
CA MET A 254 -13.19 32.99 1.03
C MET A 254 -13.73 34.12 0.12
N PRO A 255 -14.91 34.70 0.42
CA PRO A 255 -15.33 35.97 -0.19
C PRO A 255 -14.31 37.09 0.07
N GLU A 256 -14.21 38.05 -0.84
CA GLU A 256 -13.20 39.14 -0.82
C GLU A 256 -13.21 39.99 0.48
N SER A 257 -14.31 39.98 1.23
CA SER A 257 -14.48 40.68 2.50
C SER A 257 -13.89 39.96 3.72
N VAL A 258 -13.36 38.73 3.60
CA VAL A 258 -12.98 37.91 4.75
C VAL A 258 -11.52 37.42 4.69
N THR A 259 -10.69 37.99 5.56
CA THR A 259 -9.29 37.56 5.75
C THR A 259 -9.20 36.37 6.72
N PHE A 260 -8.53 35.29 6.32
CA PHE A 260 -8.16 34.21 7.25
C PHE A 260 -7.14 34.72 8.27
N THR A 261 -7.16 34.24 9.52
CA THR A 261 -6.29 34.75 10.61
C THR A 261 -5.40 33.67 11.22
N ALA A 262 -4.31 34.09 11.87
CA ALA A 262 -3.45 33.18 12.62
C ALA A 262 -4.15 32.55 13.85
N SER A 263 -5.22 33.15 14.37
CA SER A 263 -6.03 32.52 15.42
C SER A 263 -6.89 31.39 14.85
N MET A 264 -7.42 31.52 13.63
CA MET A 264 -8.11 30.43 12.92
C MET A 264 -7.17 29.24 12.70
N ALA A 265 -5.94 29.50 12.22
CA ALA A 265 -4.92 28.46 12.07
C ALA A 265 -4.60 27.75 13.41
N LEU A 266 -4.47 28.50 14.51
CA LEU A 266 -4.26 27.92 15.84
C LEU A 266 -5.46 27.04 16.28
N ARG A 267 -6.69 27.50 16.05
CA ARG A 267 -7.92 26.74 16.38
C ARG A 267 -8.03 25.44 15.56
N GLN A 268 -7.54 25.42 14.31
CA GLN A 268 -7.45 24.20 13.48
C GLN A 268 -6.41 23.20 14.01
N VAL A 269 -5.23 23.69 14.42
CA VAL A 269 -4.19 22.85 15.05
C VAL A 269 -4.73 22.21 16.33
N LEU A 270 -5.42 22.99 17.17
CA LEU A 270 -6.04 22.48 18.40
C LEU A 270 -7.13 21.42 18.11
N ALA A 271 -7.96 21.60 17.08
CA ALA A 271 -8.97 20.62 16.70
C ALA A 271 -8.35 19.26 16.34
N ARG A 272 -7.27 19.27 15.54
CA ARG A 272 -6.52 18.08 15.14
C ARG A 272 -5.77 17.41 16.30
N MET A 273 -5.43 18.15 17.36
CA MET A 273 -4.87 17.58 18.58
C MET A 273 -5.94 16.95 19.49
N LEU A 274 -7.20 17.42 19.42
CA LEU A 274 -8.30 16.89 20.24
C LEU A 274 -8.86 15.55 19.76
N THR A 275 -8.72 15.20 18.48
CA THR A 275 -9.16 13.91 17.92
C THR A 275 -8.29 12.72 18.35
N HIS A 276 -7.05 12.95 18.80
CA HIS A 276 -6.08 11.91 19.15
C HIS A 276 -5.62 12.03 20.62
N PRO A 277 -5.94 11.06 21.51
CA PRO A 277 -5.65 11.16 22.95
C PRO A 277 -4.19 11.51 23.30
N GLU A 278 -3.22 10.89 22.62
CA GLU A 278 -1.79 11.18 22.86
C GLU A 278 -1.37 12.60 22.44
N LEU A 279 -2.08 13.24 21.51
CA LEU A 279 -1.83 14.64 21.12
C LEU A 279 -2.51 15.66 22.05
N ARG A 280 -3.57 15.27 22.77
CA ARG A 280 -4.22 16.13 23.78
C ARG A 280 -3.20 16.61 24.81
N LYS A 281 -2.30 15.71 25.23
CA LYS A 281 -1.19 15.96 26.18
C LYS A 281 -0.26 17.12 25.76
N ALA A 282 -0.12 17.37 24.46
CA ALA A 282 0.71 18.44 23.92
C ALA A 282 0.04 19.83 23.88
N ILE A 283 -1.30 19.91 24.03
CA ILE A 283 -2.08 21.16 23.88
C ILE A 283 -1.55 22.32 24.76
N PRO A 284 -1.26 22.15 26.06
CA PRO A 284 -0.80 23.26 26.91
C PRO A 284 0.57 23.79 26.48
N ALA A 285 1.46 22.91 26.02
CA ALA A 285 2.79 23.29 25.53
C ALA A 285 2.72 24.09 24.22
N VAL A 286 1.82 23.74 23.31
CA VAL A 286 1.57 24.51 22.07
C VAL A 286 1.00 25.89 22.40
N ILE A 287 -0.02 25.97 23.27
CA ILE A 287 -0.60 27.25 23.73
C ILE A 287 0.48 28.16 24.35
N PHE A 288 1.31 27.61 25.24
CA PHE A 288 2.38 28.35 25.90
C PHE A 288 3.44 28.87 24.90
N ARG A 289 3.92 28.02 23.97
CA ARG A 289 4.94 28.41 22.99
C ARG A 289 4.43 29.47 22.01
N VAL A 290 3.20 29.36 21.51
CA VAL A 290 2.58 30.39 20.64
C VAL A 290 2.30 31.68 21.42
N GLY A 291 1.99 31.56 22.72
CA GLY A 291 1.80 32.70 23.62
C GLY A 291 3.08 33.45 24.01
N ARG A 292 4.25 32.78 23.95
CA ARG A 292 5.57 33.32 24.26
C ARG A 292 6.30 33.85 23.01
N CYS A 293 6.43 33.04 21.96
CA CYS A 293 7.08 33.36 20.69
C CYS A 293 8.48 34.02 20.81
N ASP A 294 9.38 33.40 21.60
CA ASP A 294 10.69 33.99 21.93
C ASP A 294 11.58 34.25 20.69
N ARG A 295 12.37 35.34 20.74
CA ARG A 295 13.38 35.72 19.75
C ARG A 295 14.68 34.91 19.86
N LYS A 296 15.02 34.33 21.03
CA LYS A 296 16.24 33.52 21.24
C LYS A 296 16.11 32.04 20.82
N TYR A 297 15.84 31.82 19.52
CA TYR A 297 16.15 30.57 18.80
C TYR A 297 15.46 29.24 19.20
N THR A 298 14.31 29.22 19.91
CA THR A 298 13.58 27.95 20.16
C THR A 298 12.17 27.85 19.58
N ASP A 299 11.24 28.74 19.92
CA ASP A 299 9.80 28.42 19.75
C ASP A 299 9.34 28.32 18.29
N ARG A 300 9.79 29.19 17.38
CA ARG A 300 9.39 29.12 15.96
C ARG A 300 9.84 27.81 15.30
N THR A 301 11.05 27.33 15.63
CA THR A 301 11.62 26.10 15.07
C THR A 301 10.88 24.88 15.60
N VAL A 302 10.65 24.82 16.91
CA VAL A 302 9.91 23.73 17.57
C VAL A 302 8.46 23.69 17.09
N LEU A 303 7.78 24.84 16.96
CA LEU A 303 6.42 24.91 16.41
C LEU A 303 6.38 24.50 14.95
N LYS A 304 7.29 24.99 14.09
CA LYS A 304 7.32 24.59 12.67
C LYS A 304 7.55 23.08 12.52
N ARG A 305 8.47 22.49 13.32
CA ARG A 305 8.70 21.04 13.31
C ARG A 305 7.48 20.28 13.82
N PHE A 306 6.92 20.65 14.97
CA PHE A 306 5.71 20.04 15.51
C PHE A 306 4.54 20.05 14.50
N LEU A 307 4.29 21.18 13.84
CA LEU A 307 3.24 21.28 12.82
C LEU A 307 3.54 20.41 11.60
N SER A 308 4.79 20.31 11.17
CA SER A 308 5.20 19.41 10.08
C SER A 308 5.10 17.93 10.47
N THR A 309 5.42 17.57 11.71
CA THR A 309 5.24 16.20 12.23
C THR A 309 3.74 15.89 12.31
N LEU A 310 2.94 16.78 12.90
CA LEU A 310 1.48 16.68 12.94
C LEU A 310 0.87 16.53 11.53
N ASP A 311 1.38 17.27 10.55
CA ASP A 311 0.94 17.13 9.16
C ASP A 311 1.24 15.75 8.55
N ALA A 312 2.38 15.15 8.89
CA ALA A 312 2.79 13.83 8.39
C ALA A 312 2.16 12.65 9.16
N THR A 313 2.02 12.74 10.49
CA THR A 313 1.58 11.63 11.34
C THR A 313 0.07 11.52 11.52
N THR A 314 -0.68 12.61 11.31
CA THR A 314 -2.15 12.59 11.33
C THR A 314 -2.71 13.25 10.06
N PRO A 315 -2.35 12.80 8.84
CA PRO A 315 -2.64 13.48 7.57
C PRO A 315 -4.07 14.03 7.49
N ARG A 316 -4.19 15.30 7.08
CA ARG A 316 -5.39 16.14 7.32
C ARG A 316 -6.68 15.37 7.07
N MET A 317 -7.37 15.03 8.16
CA MET A 317 -8.43 14.01 8.19
C MET A 317 -9.38 14.14 6.98
N PRO A 318 -9.29 13.21 6.00
CA PRO A 318 -9.82 13.44 4.67
C PRO A 318 -11.28 13.03 4.55
N PHE A 319 -12.13 13.65 5.39
CA PHE A 319 -13.54 13.26 5.55
C PHE A 319 -14.35 13.31 4.24
N PHE A 320 -13.83 14.01 3.20
CA PHE A 320 -14.39 14.09 1.85
C PHE A 320 -13.30 14.19 0.74
N GLN A 321 -12.18 13.45 0.83
CA GLN A 321 -11.21 13.42 -0.28
C GLN A 321 -11.59 12.48 -1.43
N SER A 322 -12.39 11.44 -1.22
CA SER A 322 -12.90 10.66 -2.34
C SER A 322 -14.17 11.29 -2.88
N TRP A 323 -14.34 11.29 -4.20
CA TRP A 323 -15.58 11.77 -4.82
C TRP A 323 -16.80 10.92 -4.43
N HIS A 324 -16.59 9.67 -4.00
CA HIS A 324 -17.63 8.82 -3.43
C HIS A 324 -18.16 9.39 -2.11
N ASP A 325 -17.27 9.74 -1.17
CA ASP A 325 -17.66 10.37 0.11
C ASP A 325 -18.37 11.71 -0.13
N VAL A 326 -17.93 12.48 -1.12
CA VAL A 326 -18.52 13.77 -1.51
C VAL A 326 -19.94 13.60 -2.03
N VAL A 327 -20.20 12.58 -2.87
CA VAL A 327 -21.54 12.24 -3.37
C VAL A 327 -22.45 11.76 -2.24
N LEU A 328 -21.97 10.88 -1.35
CA LEU A 328 -22.71 10.45 -0.16
C LEU A 328 -23.04 11.67 0.73
N GLY A 329 -22.04 12.52 0.98
CA GLY A 329 -22.15 13.75 1.74
C GLY A 329 -23.22 14.69 1.19
N PHE A 330 -23.15 15.05 -0.09
CA PHE A 330 -24.14 15.97 -0.69
C PHE A 330 -25.52 15.35 -0.92
N SER A 331 -25.64 14.02 -1.02
CA SER A 331 -26.93 13.35 -1.19
C SER A 331 -27.71 13.12 0.12
N GLU A 332 -27.05 13.08 1.28
CA GLU A 332 -27.70 12.77 2.57
C GLU A 332 -27.47 13.80 3.69
N LEU A 333 -26.37 14.56 3.68
CA LEU A 333 -25.96 15.44 4.79
C LEU A 333 -26.33 16.92 4.57
N TRP A 334 -27.08 17.26 3.53
CA TRP A 334 -27.39 18.66 3.16
C TRP A 334 -28.86 18.85 2.74
N THR A 335 -29.76 18.23 3.51
CA THR A 335 -31.20 18.14 3.21
C THR A 335 -32.08 19.03 4.09
N GLU A 336 -31.53 19.64 5.14
CA GLU A 336 -32.15 20.69 5.93
C GLU A 336 -31.73 22.09 5.46
N ALA A 337 -32.41 23.14 5.94
CA ALA A 337 -32.05 24.52 5.66
C ALA A 337 -30.64 24.83 6.23
N THR A 338 -29.69 25.04 5.34
CA THR A 338 -28.27 25.24 5.67
C THR A 338 -28.01 26.63 6.25
N PRO A 339 -27.19 26.78 7.31
CA PRO A 339 -26.71 28.09 7.74
C PRO A 339 -25.93 28.77 6.62
N ASP A 340 -26.04 30.09 6.52
CA ASP A 340 -25.25 30.87 5.56
C ASP A 340 -23.75 30.88 5.90
N ALA A 341 -22.94 31.25 4.91
CA ALA A 341 -21.48 31.26 5.05
C ALA A 341 -21.02 32.23 6.16
N GLU A 342 -21.77 33.29 6.43
CA GLU A 342 -21.48 34.22 7.53
C GLU A 342 -21.74 33.56 8.90
N THR A 343 -22.83 32.81 9.04
CA THR A 343 -23.17 32.07 10.27
C THR A 343 -22.15 30.97 10.55
N LEU A 344 -21.75 30.18 9.55
CA LEU A 344 -20.68 29.18 9.69
C LEU A 344 -19.33 29.85 10.04
N TRP A 345 -19.03 31.00 9.44
CA TRP A 345 -17.83 31.78 9.77
C TRP A 345 -17.86 32.35 11.19
N ARG A 346 -19.01 32.88 11.66
CA ARG A 346 -19.23 33.32 13.05
C ARG A 346 -19.09 32.16 14.04
N GLN A 347 -19.46 30.94 13.67
CA GLN A 347 -19.22 29.75 14.48
C GLN A 347 -17.71 29.42 14.54
N MET A 348 -17.04 29.33 13.39
CA MET A 348 -15.59 29.08 13.27
C MET A 348 -14.72 30.11 14.01
N THR A 349 -15.07 31.40 13.96
CA THR A 349 -14.34 32.47 14.67
C THR A 349 -14.53 32.44 16.18
N ASN A 350 -15.67 31.95 16.67
CA ASN A 350 -15.95 31.86 18.10
C ASN A 350 -15.50 30.52 18.71
N ALA A 351 -15.42 29.45 17.93
CA ALA A 351 -15.11 28.09 18.36
C ALA A 351 -13.70 27.94 18.98
N THR A 352 -13.61 27.44 20.21
CA THR A 352 -12.33 27.27 20.95
C THR A 352 -11.29 26.43 20.18
N ALA A 353 -11.77 25.44 19.44
CA ALA A 353 -11.06 24.72 18.39
C ALA A 353 -12.03 24.53 17.21
N THR A 354 -11.54 24.57 15.97
CA THR A 354 -12.36 24.55 14.75
C THR A 354 -11.86 23.50 13.76
N TYR A 355 -12.77 22.71 13.22
CA TYR A 355 -12.52 21.75 12.15
C TYR A 355 -12.83 22.36 10.76
N SER A 356 -13.73 23.34 10.67
CA SER A 356 -14.01 24.19 9.49
C SER A 356 -14.47 23.47 8.20
N VAL A 357 -14.78 22.17 8.29
CA VAL A 357 -15.26 21.35 7.17
C VAL A 357 -16.62 21.82 6.64
N ALA A 358 -17.51 22.35 7.49
CA ALA A 358 -18.83 22.85 7.07
C ALA A 358 -18.74 23.95 6.01
N LEU A 359 -17.90 24.97 6.24
CA LEU A 359 -17.74 26.12 5.34
C LEU A 359 -17.06 25.72 4.03
N THR A 360 -16.04 24.85 4.11
CA THR A 360 -15.34 24.29 2.94
C THR A 360 -16.29 23.49 2.07
N ASN A 361 -17.12 22.64 2.69
CA ASN A 361 -18.10 21.81 1.98
C ASN A 361 -19.27 22.63 1.42
N LEU A 362 -19.69 23.72 2.07
CA LEU A 362 -20.77 24.58 1.56
C LEU A 362 -20.39 25.19 0.19
N ALA A 363 -19.14 25.61 0.00
CA ALA A 363 -18.69 26.13 -1.30
C ALA A 363 -18.76 25.04 -2.40
N ASN A 364 -18.29 23.83 -2.10
CA ASN A 364 -18.37 22.69 -3.02
C ASN A 364 -19.82 22.25 -3.30
N TYR A 365 -20.68 22.24 -2.27
CA TYR A 365 -22.12 21.96 -2.39
C TYR A 365 -22.83 22.95 -3.29
N CYS A 366 -22.61 24.26 -3.08
CA CYS A 366 -23.26 25.32 -3.85
C CYS A 366 -22.85 25.32 -5.33
N ALA A 367 -21.60 24.95 -5.63
CA ALA A 367 -21.10 24.81 -7.00
C ALA A 367 -21.75 23.62 -7.74
N VAL A 368 -21.90 22.47 -7.07
CA VAL A 368 -22.45 21.23 -7.67
C VAL A 368 -23.98 21.25 -7.75
N SER A 369 -24.66 21.62 -6.67
CA SER A 369 -26.13 21.51 -6.54
C SER A 369 -26.91 22.54 -7.36
N GLN A 370 -26.29 23.67 -7.73
CA GLN A 370 -26.97 24.85 -8.28
C GLN A 370 -28.10 25.39 -7.39
N ALA A 371 -28.03 25.16 -6.07
CA ALA A 371 -28.97 25.68 -5.06
C ALA A 371 -28.88 27.21 -4.85
N SER A 372 -28.69 27.98 -5.93
CA SER A 372 -28.46 29.42 -6.01
C SER A 372 -29.62 30.32 -5.52
N ASN A 373 -30.77 29.70 -5.22
CA ASN A 373 -31.93 30.32 -4.57
C ASN A 373 -32.01 30.00 -3.06
N SER A 374 -31.12 29.17 -2.52
CA SER A 374 -30.95 29.04 -1.05
C SER A 374 -30.23 30.27 -0.50
N THR A 375 -30.61 30.70 0.71
CA THR A 375 -29.97 31.82 1.41
C THR A 375 -28.47 31.59 1.63
N ALA A 376 -28.07 30.35 1.92
CA ALA A 376 -26.66 30.02 2.11
C ALA A 376 -25.83 30.18 0.82
N CYS A 377 -26.26 29.59 -0.30
CA CYS A 377 -25.51 29.73 -1.56
C CYS A 377 -25.61 31.14 -2.16
N ALA A 378 -26.65 31.93 -1.83
CA ALA A 378 -26.74 33.32 -2.24
C ALA A 378 -25.55 34.17 -1.73
N SER A 379 -25.02 33.86 -0.54
CA SER A 379 -23.85 34.53 0.04
C SER A 379 -22.52 34.28 -0.70
N LEU A 380 -22.45 33.21 -1.50
CA LEU A 380 -21.25 32.81 -2.27
C LEU A 380 -21.36 33.15 -3.78
N LYS A 381 -22.43 33.84 -4.18
CA LYS A 381 -22.84 34.00 -5.59
C LYS A 381 -21.84 34.78 -6.47
N SER A 382 -21.01 35.64 -5.87
CA SER A 382 -19.89 36.35 -6.53
C SER A 382 -18.64 35.49 -6.73
N VAL A 383 -18.42 34.48 -5.90
CA VAL A 383 -17.28 33.54 -6.00
C VAL A 383 -17.61 32.38 -6.97
N LEU A 384 -18.89 32.06 -7.12
CA LEU A 384 -19.38 30.92 -7.89
C LEU A 384 -19.79 31.26 -9.34
N THR A 385 -19.65 32.51 -9.79
CA THR A 385 -20.36 33.01 -11.00
C THR A 385 -19.88 32.39 -12.33
N GLU A 386 -18.65 31.87 -12.40
CA GLU A 386 -18.13 31.15 -13.57
C GLU A 386 -18.58 29.67 -13.66
N TYR A 387 -19.00 29.07 -12.55
CA TYR A 387 -19.08 27.62 -12.42
C TYR A 387 -20.51 27.07 -12.63
N LYS A 388 -20.82 26.69 -13.87
CA LYS A 388 -22.10 26.05 -14.23
C LYS A 388 -21.94 24.56 -14.53
N ALA A 389 -22.39 23.72 -13.60
CA ALA A 389 -22.62 22.30 -13.86
C ALA A 389 -23.87 22.08 -14.74
N THR A 390 -24.17 20.83 -15.12
CA THR A 390 -25.57 20.43 -15.40
C THR A 390 -26.31 20.09 -14.10
N THR A 391 -27.60 20.39 -14.01
CA THR A 391 -28.32 20.50 -12.72
C THR A 391 -28.42 19.17 -11.96
N TYR A 392 -27.81 19.10 -10.77
CA TYR A 392 -27.91 17.96 -9.86
C TYR A 392 -29.19 18.05 -9.01
N ALA A 393 -30.19 17.23 -9.35
CA ALA A 393 -31.39 17.07 -8.53
C ALA A 393 -31.08 16.17 -7.32
N LEU A 394 -30.71 16.77 -6.19
CA LEU A 394 -30.54 16.07 -4.92
C LEU A 394 -31.90 15.59 -4.36
N PRO A 395 -31.98 14.39 -3.77
CA PRO A 395 -33.23 13.89 -3.18
C PRO A 395 -33.51 14.58 -1.83
N ALA A 396 -34.77 14.89 -1.54
CA ALA A 396 -35.18 15.31 -0.21
C ALA A 396 -35.21 14.10 0.75
N SER A 397 -34.46 14.16 1.86
CA SER A 397 -34.54 13.12 2.90
C SER A 397 -35.78 13.31 3.77
N ALA A 398 -36.57 12.26 3.96
CA ALA A 398 -37.63 12.25 4.96
C ALA A 398 -37.06 12.08 6.39
N SER A 399 -37.57 12.83 7.37
CA SER A 399 -37.05 12.85 8.74
C SER A 399 -37.04 11.47 9.42
N LEU A 400 -36.01 11.24 10.24
CA LEU A 400 -35.58 9.91 10.69
C LEU A 400 -35.91 9.59 12.17
N ASN A 401 -37.06 10.07 12.66
CA ASN A 401 -37.41 10.08 14.09
C ASN A 401 -38.27 8.87 14.60
N LYS A 402 -38.37 7.77 13.85
CA LYS A 402 -39.05 6.53 14.30
C LYS A 402 -38.38 5.27 13.77
N THR A 403 -37.97 4.38 14.69
CA THR A 403 -37.46 3.02 14.43
C THR A 403 -38.60 1.99 14.50
N ASN A 404 -38.56 0.96 13.67
CA ASN A 404 -39.52 -0.16 13.68
C ASN A 404 -38.94 -1.46 14.26
N SER A 405 -37.62 -1.56 14.44
CA SER A 405 -36.99 -2.75 15.02
C SER A 405 -37.19 -2.83 16.54
N SER A 406 -37.51 -4.04 17.02
CA SER A 406 -37.61 -4.42 18.43
C SER A 406 -36.27 -4.81 19.07
N ALA A 407 -35.20 -4.97 18.28
CA ALA A 407 -33.86 -5.33 18.74
C ALA A 407 -33.32 -4.39 19.83
N THR A 408 -32.39 -4.87 20.65
CA THR A 408 -31.64 -4.04 21.60
C THR A 408 -30.41 -3.41 20.94
N THR A 409 -29.95 -2.30 21.49
CA THR A 409 -28.80 -1.53 20.97
C THR A 409 -27.81 -1.20 22.06
N LEU A 410 -26.56 -1.61 21.85
CA LEU A 410 -25.41 -1.16 22.62
C LEU A 410 -24.76 0.03 21.90
N ALA A 411 -24.55 1.14 22.60
CA ALA A 411 -23.84 2.30 22.09
C ALA A 411 -22.52 2.50 22.84
N LEU A 412 -21.41 2.55 22.11
CA LEU A 412 -20.07 2.88 22.60
C LEU A 412 -19.81 4.36 22.30
N ALA A 413 -19.38 5.10 23.31
CA ALA A 413 -19.15 6.54 23.18
C ALA A 413 -17.87 6.98 23.90
N ALA A 414 -17.01 7.70 23.21
CA ALA A 414 -15.85 8.34 23.82
C ALA A 414 -16.26 9.67 24.50
N SER A 415 -15.90 9.86 25.78
CA SER A 415 -16.39 10.99 26.59
C SER A 415 -15.77 12.35 26.23
N LEU A 416 -14.75 12.34 25.36
CA LEU A 416 -14.00 13.48 24.83
C LEU A 416 -13.91 13.42 23.29
N ASP A 417 -14.93 12.87 22.63
CA ASP A 417 -15.02 12.82 21.17
C ASP A 417 -15.62 14.12 20.59
N PRO A 418 -14.86 14.93 19.84
CA PRO A 418 -15.38 16.12 19.16
C PRO A 418 -16.07 15.79 17.82
N MET A 419 -15.83 14.59 17.26
CA MET A 419 -16.38 14.16 15.98
C MET A 419 -17.73 13.48 16.14
N ALA A 420 -17.91 12.61 17.15
CA ALA A 420 -19.21 12.03 17.51
C ALA A 420 -19.48 12.15 19.03
N PRO A 421 -19.84 13.36 19.52
CA PRO A 421 -20.08 13.61 20.94
C PRO A 421 -21.02 12.59 21.59
N SER A 422 -20.65 12.11 22.78
CA SER A 422 -21.41 11.08 23.52
C SER A 422 -22.90 11.43 23.71
N LEU A 423 -23.21 12.72 23.83
CA LEU A 423 -24.56 13.28 23.90
C LEU A 423 -25.47 12.84 22.73
N PHE A 424 -24.93 12.57 21.54
CA PHE A 424 -25.71 12.04 20.42
C PHE A 424 -26.12 10.58 20.67
N ALA A 425 -25.20 9.74 21.15
CA ALA A 425 -25.48 8.36 21.55
C ALA A 425 -26.44 8.30 22.75
N GLU A 426 -26.25 9.16 23.75
CA GLU A 426 -27.10 9.29 24.94
C GLU A 426 -28.53 9.67 24.57
N LYS A 427 -28.72 10.73 23.77
CA LYS A 427 -30.03 11.15 23.28
C LYS A 427 -30.71 10.07 22.44
N PHE A 428 -29.95 9.38 21.59
CA PHE A 428 -30.49 8.30 20.77
C PHE A 428 -30.93 7.10 21.62
N VAL A 429 -30.08 6.61 22.52
CA VAL A 429 -30.40 5.52 23.45
C VAL A 429 -31.61 5.83 24.32
N ALA A 430 -31.77 7.09 24.77
CA ALA A 430 -32.96 7.52 25.50
C ALA A 430 -34.27 7.30 24.71
N THR A 431 -34.25 7.41 23.37
CA THR A 431 -35.44 7.11 22.53
C THR A 431 -35.77 5.61 22.43
N LEU A 432 -34.82 4.73 22.73
CA LEU A 432 -35.01 3.27 22.72
C LEU A 432 -35.57 2.73 24.05
N GLY A 433 -35.51 3.54 25.12
CA GLY A 433 -35.88 3.13 26.48
C GLY A 433 -35.01 1.97 26.98
N ALA A 434 -35.62 1.00 27.67
CA ALA A 434 -34.93 -0.19 28.20
C ALA A 434 -34.30 -1.13 27.14
N ARG A 435 -34.39 -0.78 25.84
CA ARG A 435 -33.74 -1.49 24.73
C ARG A 435 -32.44 -0.83 24.28
N GLY A 436 -32.01 0.27 24.89
CA GLY A 436 -30.73 0.93 24.61
C GLY A 436 -29.84 1.03 25.85
N GLN A 437 -28.53 0.98 25.66
CA GLN A 437 -27.53 1.24 26.71
C GLN A 437 -26.34 2.00 26.11
N VAL A 438 -25.83 3.01 26.82
CA VAL A 438 -24.54 3.65 26.50
C VAL A 438 -23.46 3.09 27.43
N VAL A 439 -22.31 2.74 26.88
CA VAL A 439 -21.06 2.53 27.63
C VAL A 439 -20.09 3.65 27.23
N SER A 440 -19.70 4.48 28.20
CA SER A 440 -18.86 5.65 27.97
C SER A 440 -17.41 5.37 28.35
N PHE A 441 -16.48 5.63 27.43
CA PHE A 441 -15.05 5.34 27.60
C PHE A 441 -14.28 6.65 27.89
N PRO A 442 -13.49 6.71 28.99
CA PRO A 442 -12.70 7.88 29.34
C PRO A 442 -11.53 8.09 28.39
N ASP A 443 -11.26 9.36 28.03
CA ASP A 443 -10.17 9.83 27.16
C ASP A 443 -9.98 9.08 25.82
N ALA A 444 -11.00 8.34 25.36
CA ALA A 444 -10.97 7.61 24.12
C ALA A 444 -10.97 8.52 22.86
N SER A 445 -10.72 7.91 21.71
CA SER A 445 -10.84 8.50 20.37
C SER A 445 -12.18 8.13 19.71
N SER A 446 -12.49 8.73 18.56
CA SER A 446 -13.71 8.44 17.81
C SER A 446 -13.67 7.06 17.14
N ALA A 447 -14.75 6.28 17.27
CA ALA A 447 -14.79 4.83 17.07
C ALA A 447 -13.82 4.07 18.02
N VAL A 448 -14.32 3.77 19.22
CA VAL A 448 -13.56 3.25 20.36
C VAL A 448 -12.96 1.87 20.07
N VAL A 449 -13.65 1.00 19.32
CA VAL A 449 -13.19 -0.36 19.01
C VAL A 449 -12.00 -0.37 18.05
N SER A 450 -11.94 0.56 17.09
CA SER A 450 -10.93 0.56 16.03
C SER A 450 -9.73 1.47 16.32
N SER A 451 -9.95 2.70 16.81
CA SER A 451 -8.94 3.77 16.79
C SER A 451 -8.28 4.11 18.14
N SER A 452 -8.80 3.61 19.27
CA SER A 452 -8.31 3.96 20.61
C SER A 452 -7.03 3.23 21.03
N ALA A 453 -6.45 3.62 22.17
CA ALA A 453 -5.33 2.91 22.79
C ALA A 453 -5.66 1.42 23.04
N ALA A 454 -4.65 0.55 23.06
CA ALA A 454 -4.84 -0.90 23.09
C ALA A 454 -5.70 -1.41 24.26
N ALA A 455 -5.50 -0.89 25.47
CA ALA A 455 -6.31 -1.24 26.64
C ALA A 455 -7.79 -0.83 26.45
N THR A 456 -8.04 0.38 25.96
CA THR A 456 -9.39 0.91 25.68
C THR A 456 -10.10 0.09 24.60
N ARG A 457 -9.39 -0.27 23.52
CA ARG A 457 -9.90 -1.18 22.48
C ARG A 457 -10.24 -2.55 23.05
N SER A 458 -9.34 -3.16 23.81
CA SER A 458 -9.55 -4.47 24.45
C SER A 458 -10.77 -4.48 25.37
N CYS A 459 -10.98 -3.42 26.15
CA CYS A 459 -12.17 -3.28 26.99
C CYS A 459 -13.44 -3.06 26.16
N ALA A 460 -13.41 -2.22 25.12
CA ALA A 460 -14.56 -2.02 24.22
C ALA A 460 -14.96 -3.31 23.48
N LEU A 461 -13.98 -4.12 23.07
CA LEU A 461 -14.20 -5.43 22.48
C LEU A 461 -14.82 -6.41 23.49
N SER A 462 -14.34 -6.44 24.73
CA SER A 462 -14.94 -7.26 25.81
C SER A 462 -16.40 -6.87 26.08
N VAL A 463 -16.70 -5.57 26.10
CA VAL A 463 -18.06 -5.02 26.23
C VAL A 463 -18.96 -5.52 25.08
N VAL A 464 -18.51 -5.41 23.82
CA VAL A 464 -19.25 -5.92 22.64
C VAL A 464 -19.40 -7.44 22.67
N ALA A 465 -18.35 -8.18 23.04
CA ALA A 465 -18.37 -9.64 23.12
C ALA A 465 -19.39 -10.12 24.17
N SER A 466 -19.47 -9.46 25.33
CA SER A 466 -20.46 -9.78 26.35
C SER A 466 -21.90 -9.58 25.84
N PHE A 467 -22.18 -8.48 25.13
CA PHE A 467 -23.51 -8.19 24.54
C PHE A 467 -23.96 -9.23 23.50
N VAL A 468 -23.02 -9.70 22.67
CA VAL A 468 -23.27 -10.75 21.67
C VAL A 468 -23.47 -12.11 22.33
N ARG A 469 -22.59 -12.49 23.27
CA ARG A 469 -22.64 -13.79 23.99
C ARG A 469 -23.89 -13.93 24.85
N GLU A 470 -24.28 -12.89 25.58
CA GLU A 470 -25.45 -12.87 26.47
C GLU A 470 -26.80 -12.75 25.74
N ASN A 471 -26.84 -13.05 24.43
CA ASN A 471 -28.05 -13.08 23.62
C ASN A 471 -28.88 -11.79 23.78
N ARG A 472 -28.22 -10.63 23.60
CA ARG A 472 -28.82 -9.28 23.52
C ARG A 472 -29.26 -8.64 24.85
N LYS A 473 -29.04 -9.30 26.00
CA LYS A 473 -29.37 -8.78 27.32
C LYS A 473 -28.45 -7.62 27.72
N LEU A 474 -28.95 -6.38 27.64
CA LEU A 474 -28.22 -5.20 28.09
C LEU A 474 -27.86 -5.27 29.60
N ALA A 475 -28.74 -5.85 30.42
CA ALA A 475 -28.52 -6.00 31.85
C ALA A 475 -27.35 -6.93 32.25
N SER A 476 -26.79 -7.73 31.33
CA SER A 476 -25.59 -8.55 31.55
C SER A 476 -24.38 -8.14 30.70
N VAL A 477 -24.40 -6.95 30.10
CA VAL A 477 -23.23 -6.38 29.40
C VAL A 477 -22.12 -6.06 30.40
N ASN A 478 -21.03 -6.82 30.35
CA ASN A 478 -19.91 -6.64 31.24
C ASN A 478 -19.08 -5.43 30.79
N SER A 479 -19.07 -4.39 31.62
CA SER A 479 -18.34 -3.14 31.43
C SER A 479 -17.44 -2.79 32.62
N THR A 480 -17.08 -3.78 33.47
CA THR A 480 -16.23 -3.53 34.65
C THR A 480 -14.87 -2.95 34.27
N CYS A 481 -14.26 -3.43 33.18
CA CYS A 481 -12.97 -2.98 32.67
C CYS A 481 -12.90 -1.47 32.39
N VAL A 482 -14.04 -0.79 32.18
CA VAL A 482 -14.10 0.66 31.96
C VAL A 482 -13.66 1.43 33.21
N LYS A 483 -13.78 0.84 34.40
CA LYS A 483 -13.29 1.40 35.67
C LYS A 483 -11.76 1.37 35.77
N ASP A 484 -11.14 0.40 35.11
CA ASP A 484 -9.69 0.17 35.11
C ASP A 484 -8.98 0.98 34.01
N LEU A 485 -9.74 1.59 33.08
CA LEU A 485 -9.26 2.55 32.09
C LEU A 485 -8.94 3.91 32.72
N ALA A 486 -7.79 3.96 33.40
CA ALA A 486 -7.01 5.15 33.79
C ALA A 486 -7.78 6.48 33.92
N VAL A 487 -8.29 6.75 35.13
CA VAL A 487 -8.58 8.11 35.60
C VAL A 487 -7.63 8.39 36.77
N PRO A 488 -6.87 9.52 36.80
CA PRO A 488 -6.95 10.68 35.90
C PRO A 488 -6.36 10.47 34.49
N ILE A 489 -6.77 11.39 33.59
CA ILE A 489 -6.12 11.62 32.28
C ILE A 489 -4.62 11.85 32.50
N GLN A 490 -3.77 11.22 31.68
CA GLN A 490 -2.32 11.46 31.76
C GLN A 490 -1.94 12.78 31.07
N TRP A 491 -1.80 13.85 31.86
CA TRP A 491 -1.49 15.19 31.36
C TRP A 491 -0.02 15.43 30.98
N THR A 492 0.87 14.48 31.24
CA THR A 492 2.31 14.60 30.96
C THR A 492 2.72 13.67 29.81
N MET A 493 3.59 14.16 28.94
CA MET A 493 4.22 13.37 27.88
C MET A 493 5.52 12.75 28.40
N THR A 494 5.81 11.49 28.04
CA THR A 494 7.10 10.84 28.39
C THR A 494 8.27 11.57 27.73
N ALA A 495 9.50 11.27 28.17
CA ALA A 495 10.70 11.82 27.53
C ALA A 495 10.80 11.40 26.05
N GLU A 496 10.44 10.16 25.70
CA GLU A 496 10.43 9.71 24.29
C GLU A 496 9.35 10.45 23.49
N GLN A 497 8.15 10.63 24.05
CA GLN A 497 7.08 11.39 23.40
C GLN A 497 7.47 12.86 23.18
N GLN A 498 8.09 13.50 24.17
CA GLN A 498 8.61 14.86 23.99
C GLN A 498 9.73 14.92 22.93
N SER A 499 10.54 13.86 22.83
CA SER A 499 11.54 13.73 21.76
C SER A 499 10.88 13.64 20.39
N ALA A 500 10.05 12.62 20.16
CA ALA A 500 9.36 12.33 18.91
C ALA A 500 8.61 13.55 18.32
N TRP A 501 7.90 14.31 19.16
CA TRP A 501 7.08 15.44 18.71
C TRP A 501 7.82 16.79 18.66
N PHE A 502 8.99 16.96 19.32
CA PHE A 502 9.60 18.30 19.49
C PHE A 502 11.14 18.42 19.40
N THR A 503 11.95 17.35 19.44
CA THR A 503 13.43 17.47 19.42
C THR A 503 14.02 17.40 18.00
N VAL A 504 15.34 17.60 17.87
CA VAL A 504 16.06 17.62 16.59
C VAL A 504 16.98 16.40 16.47
N SER A 505 16.37 15.26 16.16
CA SER A 505 16.98 14.04 15.60
C SER A 505 16.16 13.57 14.39
N ASP A 506 16.63 12.56 13.65
CA ASP A 506 16.12 12.29 12.28
C ASP A 506 14.64 11.92 12.19
N ALA A 507 13.94 12.62 11.30
CA ALA A 507 12.51 12.44 11.02
C ALA A 507 12.25 11.26 10.08
N ARG A 508 12.77 10.08 10.42
CA ARG A 508 12.62 8.82 9.65
C ARG A 508 12.02 7.64 10.45
N LEU A 509 11.86 7.77 11.77
CA LEU A 509 11.49 6.67 12.67
C LEU A 509 9.99 6.61 13.06
N LEU A 510 9.10 7.26 12.31
CA LEU A 510 7.64 7.23 12.56
C LEU A 510 6.82 7.04 11.28
N LEU A 511 7.01 5.88 10.63
CA LEU A 511 6.15 5.38 9.56
C LEU A 511 6.09 3.84 9.58
N PRO A 512 5.16 3.27 10.38
CA PRO A 512 4.54 2.00 10.00
C PRO A 512 3.01 2.01 10.23
N ALA A 513 2.31 3.02 9.69
CA ALA A 513 0.85 3.05 9.64
C ALA A 513 0.39 3.91 8.44
N LEU A 514 -0.63 3.42 7.70
CA LEU A 514 -1.21 4.02 6.49
C LEU A 514 -0.24 4.28 5.31
N VAL A 515 -0.22 3.37 4.32
CA VAL A 515 -0.35 3.63 2.86
C VAL A 515 -0.17 2.31 2.09
N LEU A 516 -1.24 1.86 1.42
CA LEU A 516 -1.35 0.89 0.29
C LEU A 516 -2.85 0.88 -0.14
N CYS A 517 -3.21 0.37 -1.32
CA CYS A 517 -4.48 0.63 -2.04
C CYS A 517 -5.42 -0.62 -2.10
N CYS A 518 -6.42 -0.86 -2.97
CA CYS A 518 -6.98 -0.28 -4.21
C CYS A 518 -6.22 -0.52 -5.54
N GLY A 519 -6.48 -1.61 -6.29
CA GLY A 519 -7.60 -2.56 -6.20
C GLY A 519 -7.70 -3.56 -7.37
N THR A 520 -8.90 -4.09 -7.66
CA THR A 520 -9.14 -5.21 -8.63
C THR A 520 -10.39 -5.00 -9.53
N SER A 521 -10.51 -5.78 -10.62
CA SER A 521 -11.58 -5.67 -11.64
C SER A 521 -12.19 -7.04 -12.07
N PRO A 522 -13.50 -7.13 -12.40
CA PRO A 522 -14.17 -8.36 -12.88
C PRO A 522 -14.60 -8.34 -14.37
N THR A 523 -15.08 -9.47 -14.91
CA THR A 523 -15.17 -9.79 -16.36
C THR A 523 -16.60 -10.04 -16.93
N ALA A 524 -16.64 -10.32 -18.25
CA ALA A 524 -17.67 -11.00 -19.08
C ALA A 524 -18.61 -10.15 -19.97
N ALA A 525 -18.93 -10.52 -21.23
CA ALA A 525 -18.26 -11.43 -22.19
C ALA A 525 -18.85 -11.31 -23.63
N VAL A 526 -18.06 -10.87 -24.63
CA VAL A 526 -18.31 -11.02 -26.10
C VAL A 526 -16.94 -11.13 -26.84
N ASN A 527 -16.94 -11.58 -28.10
CA ASN A 527 -15.77 -11.84 -28.95
C ASN A 527 -14.66 -10.75 -29.00
N PHE A 528 -13.44 -11.19 -28.69
CA PHE A 528 -12.10 -10.76 -29.16
C PHE A 528 -11.68 -9.27 -29.14
N THR A 529 -10.59 -9.02 -28.41
CA THR A 529 -9.66 -7.88 -28.55
C THR A 529 -10.31 -6.49 -28.63
N HIS A 530 -11.03 -6.12 -27.57
CA HIS A 530 -11.48 -4.74 -27.38
C HIS A 530 -10.60 -4.03 -26.33
N LEU A 531 -9.94 -2.94 -26.72
CA LEU A 531 -9.24 -2.03 -25.81
C LEU A 531 -10.28 -1.11 -25.14
N ASN A 532 -10.30 -1.00 -23.81
CA ASN A 532 -11.29 -0.18 -23.11
C ASN A 532 -11.11 1.35 -23.29
N GLY A 533 -10.06 1.80 -23.98
CA GLY A 533 -9.72 3.20 -24.23
C GLY A 533 -8.51 3.68 -23.44
N TRP A 534 -7.89 4.78 -23.88
CA TRP A 534 -6.73 5.38 -23.20
C TRP A 534 -7.17 6.55 -22.30
N TYR A 535 -7.09 6.35 -20.99
CA TYR A 535 -7.43 7.33 -19.95
C TYR A 535 -6.16 8.03 -19.46
N LYS A 536 -6.20 9.33 -19.16
CA LYS A 536 -5.02 10.06 -18.65
C LYS A 536 -4.61 9.54 -17.26
N CYS A 537 -3.30 9.38 -17.03
CA CYS A 537 -2.75 9.10 -15.70
C CYS A 537 -2.45 10.42 -14.96
N SER A 538 -2.51 10.40 -13.62
CA SER A 538 -2.23 11.55 -12.76
C SER A 538 -0.75 11.76 -12.39
N VAL A 539 0.15 10.87 -12.83
CA VAL A 539 1.50 10.75 -12.25
C VAL A 539 2.60 11.18 -13.23
N ASN A 540 3.36 12.20 -12.82
CA ASN A 540 4.68 12.64 -13.30
C ASN A 540 4.88 13.05 -14.77
N THR A 541 3.95 12.81 -15.71
CA THR A 541 3.98 13.44 -17.04
C THR A 541 2.58 13.74 -17.58
N ASN A 542 2.36 14.95 -18.11
CA ASN A 542 1.07 15.39 -18.67
C ASN A 542 0.63 14.62 -19.94
N ALA A 543 1.51 13.78 -20.50
CA ALA A 543 1.30 12.94 -21.67
C ALA A 543 1.06 11.45 -21.35
N ALA A 544 1.03 11.07 -20.06
CA ALA A 544 0.80 9.69 -19.65
C ALA A 544 -0.68 9.26 -19.77
N SER A 545 -0.91 8.05 -20.26
CA SER A 545 -2.23 7.42 -20.33
C SER A 545 -2.17 5.91 -20.09
N SER A 546 -3.20 5.35 -19.47
CA SER A 546 -3.38 3.92 -19.22
C SER A 546 -4.63 3.38 -19.89
N ALA A 547 -4.62 2.10 -20.24
CA ALA A 547 -5.74 1.35 -20.81
C ALA A 547 -5.75 -0.06 -20.23
N SER A 548 -6.84 -0.78 -20.47
CA SER A 548 -6.87 -2.23 -20.35
C SER A 548 -7.37 -2.90 -21.62
N SER A 549 -6.83 -4.07 -21.94
CA SER A 549 -7.31 -4.97 -22.99
C SER A 549 -7.72 -6.32 -22.42
N ASP A 550 -8.78 -6.90 -22.96
CA ASP A 550 -9.20 -8.27 -22.64
C ASP A 550 -8.50 -9.27 -23.57
N HIS A 551 -7.74 -10.20 -22.98
CA HIS A 551 -6.96 -11.24 -23.64
C HIS A 551 -7.47 -12.64 -23.26
N PRO A 552 -7.21 -13.68 -24.08
CA PRO A 552 -7.54 -15.07 -23.71
C PRO A 552 -6.81 -15.51 -22.43
N SER A 553 -7.51 -16.17 -21.51
CA SER A 553 -6.85 -16.77 -20.34
C SER A 553 -5.89 -17.90 -20.75
N ARG A 554 -6.19 -18.60 -21.85
CA ARG A 554 -5.31 -19.57 -22.51
C ARG A 554 -5.30 -19.34 -24.01
N TYR A 555 -4.16 -19.58 -24.66
CA TYR A 555 -4.02 -19.50 -26.12
C TYR A 555 -4.03 -20.91 -26.75
N PRO A 556 -4.56 -21.06 -27.98
CA PRO A 556 -4.52 -22.33 -28.72
C PRO A 556 -3.10 -22.87 -28.86
N GLY A 557 -2.94 -24.19 -28.73
CA GLY A 557 -1.62 -24.86 -28.74
C GLY A 557 -0.82 -24.74 -27.44
N ILE A 558 -1.27 -23.94 -26.46
CA ILE A 558 -0.68 -23.87 -25.12
C ILE A 558 -1.55 -24.64 -24.12
N CYS A 559 -2.87 -24.39 -24.08
CA CYS A 559 -3.83 -25.22 -23.33
C CYS A 559 -5.30 -24.87 -23.62
N ASP A 560 -6.19 -25.87 -23.54
CA ASP A 560 -7.62 -25.70 -23.83
C ASP A 560 -8.42 -25.30 -22.57
N SER A 561 -8.97 -24.08 -22.53
CA SER A 561 -10.17 -23.73 -21.74
C SER A 561 -10.84 -22.45 -22.29
N LYS A 562 -11.90 -21.97 -21.62
CA LYS A 562 -12.71 -20.83 -22.06
C LYS A 562 -12.74 -19.75 -20.97
N GLY A 563 -11.84 -18.78 -21.06
CA GLY A 563 -11.78 -17.65 -20.13
C GLY A 563 -11.03 -16.45 -20.71
N THR A 564 -11.03 -15.34 -19.97
CA THR A 564 -10.33 -14.09 -20.32
C THR A 564 -9.59 -13.52 -19.13
N ILE A 565 -8.49 -12.82 -19.39
CA ILE A 565 -7.68 -12.05 -18.44
C ILE A 565 -7.67 -10.60 -18.93
N ASN A 566 -7.87 -9.65 -18.02
CA ASN A 566 -7.76 -8.23 -18.29
C ASN A 566 -6.31 -7.80 -18.04
N LEU A 567 -5.69 -7.15 -19.01
CA LEU A 567 -4.30 -6.67 -18.92
C LEU A 567 -4.28 -5.16 -18.83
N PHE A 568 -3.58 -4.63 -17.83
CA PHE A 568 -3.28 -3.22 -17.68
C PHE A 568 -2.04 -2.83 -18.49
N ALA A 569 -2.17 -1.81 -19.33
CA ALA A 569 -1.07 -1.19 -20.05
C ALA A 569 -1.02 0.32 -19.76
N LYS A 570 0.19 0.87 -19.68
CA LYS A 570 0.45 2.31 -19.49
C LYS A 570 1.43 2.80 -20.56
N ARG A 571 1.24 4.03 -21.03
CA ARG A 571 2.12 4.68 -22.01
C ARG A 571 2.33 6.15 -21.75
N ILE A 572 3.40 6.70 -22.31
CA ILE A 572 3.63 8.11 -22.56
C ILE A 572 3.69 8.26 -24.08
N ARG A 573 2.88 9.16 -24.67
CA ARG A 573 2.87 9.37 -26.13
C ARG A 573 3.98 10.31 -26.58
N ALA A 574 4.52 10.11 -27.78
CA ALA A 574 5.39 11.09 -28.42
C ALA A 574 4.70 12.47 -28.50
N ALA A 575 5.48 13.54 -28.40
CA ALA A 575 4.95 14.91 -28.39
C ALA A 575 4.30 15.30 -29.74
N GLU A 576 4.91 14.86 -30.85
CA GLU A 576 4.48 15.16 -32.22
C GLU A 576 4.18 13.85 -32.97
N ASP A 577 3.17 13.89 -33.85
CA ASP A 577 2.66 12.79 -34.68
C ASP A 577 2.75 11.37 -34.08
N PRO A 578 2.27 11.12 -32.83
CA PRO A 578 2.45 9.85 -32.13
C PRO A 578 1.84 8.60 -32.79
N GLY A 579 1.09 8.74 -33.89
CA GLY A 579 0.68 7.61 -34.74
C GLY A 579 1.73 7.16 -35.75
N THR A 580 2.83 7.91 -35.91
CA THR A 580 3.93 7.64 -36.86
C THR A 580 5.26 7.32 -36.18
N LYS A 581 5.34 7.56 -34.86
CA LYS A 581 6.58 7.41 -34.09
C LYS A 581 6.75 5.96 -33.58
N PRO A 582 7.98 5.46 -33.40
CA PRO A 582 8.23 4.15 -32.82
C PRO A 582 7.62 3.97 -31.42
N ASN A 583 7.34 2.72 -31.07
CA ASN A 583 6.89 2.34 -29.73
C ASN A 583 8.00 1.56 -29.02
N VAL A 584 8.34 1.94 -27.78
CA VAL A 584 9.26 1.17 -26.93
C VAL A 584 8.49 0.60 -25.75
N TRP A 585 8.36 -0.72 -25.68
CA TRP A 585 7.81 -1.43 -24.51
C TRP A 585 8.92 -1.71 -23.52
N LEU A 586 8.70 -1.39 -22.24
CA LEU A 586 9.54 -1.82 -21.13
C LEU A 586 8.79 -2.90 -20.36
N ILE A 587 9.45 -4.02 -20.09
CA ILE A 587 8.87 -5.25 -19.53
C ILE A 587 9.63 -5.65 -18.26
N GLU A 588 8.90 -5.74 -17.15
CA GLU A 588 9.46 -5.89 -15.81
C GLU A 588 9.93 -7.32 -15.52
N GLY A 589 10.90 -7.44 -14.62
CA GLY A 589 11.40 -8.69 -14.06
C GLY A 589 10.53 -9.23 -12.94
N GLY A 590 11.16 -9.52 -11.79
CA GLY A 590 10.56 -10.32 -10.73
C GLY A 590 11.03 -11.78 -10.85
N PRO A 591 10.22 -12.73 -11.37
CA PRO A 591 8.84 -12.62 -11.85
C PRO A 591 7.83 -12.22 -10.77
N GLY A 592 6.55 -12.10 -11.13
CA GLY A 592 5.49 -11.73 -10.17
C GLY A 592 5.45 -10.23 -9.81
N ALA A 593 6.49 -9.47 -10.15
CA ALA A 593 6.49 -8.01 -10.05
C ALA A 593 5.59 -7.36 -11.11
N ALA A 594 5.02 -6.21 -10.77
CA ALA A 594 4.20 -5.39 -11.65
C ALA A 594 4.98 -4.16 -12.13
N SER A 595 4.60 -3.60 -13.27
CA SER A 595 5.42 -2.61 -13.98
C SER A 595 5.39 -1.19 -13.40
N ASN A 596 4.77 -0.99 -12.23
CA ASN A 596 4.79 0.31 -11.55
C ASN A 596 6.22 0.77 -11.18
N THR A 597 7.16 -0.16 -10.99
CA THR A 597 8.60 0.09 -10.77
C THR A 597 9.31 0.63 -12.01
N LEU A 598 8.84 0.31 -13.23
CA LEU A 598 9.39 0.83 -14.48
C LEU A 598 8.93 2.26 -14.83
N GLU A 599 7.89 2.78 -14.18
CA GLU A 599 7.29 4.07 -14.57
C GLU A 599 8.28 5.26 -14.47
N GLY A 600 9.25 5.18 -13.56
CA GLY A 600 10.37 6.13 -13.48
C GLY A 600 11.33 6.02 -14.68
N MET A 601 11.64 4.80 -15.12
CA MET A 601 12.47 4.54 -16.30
C MET A 601 11.75 4.95 -17.59
N MET A 602 10.43 4.72 -17.70
CA MET A 602 9.64 5.22 -18.84
C MET A 602 9.79 6.74 -19.01
N ALA A 603 9.66 7.49 -17.92
CA ALA A 603 9.77 8.94 -17.92
C ALA A 603 11.22 9.43 -18.19
N ALA A 604 12.23 8.65 -17.79
CA ALA A 604 13.62 8.93 -18.11
C ALA A 604 13.93 8.69 -19.60
N LEU A 605 13.57 7.52 -20.14
CA LEU A 605 13.76 7.16 -21.54
C LEU A 605 13.04 8.14 -22.48
N TYR A 606 11.80 8.51 -22.14
CA TYR A 606 11.01 9.48 -22.89
C TYR A 606 11.71 10.85 -23.02
N ARG A 607 12.40 11.31 -21.96
CA ARG A 607 13.20 12.55 -22.00
C ARG A 607 14.50 12.38 -22.78
N THR A 608 15.18 11.24 -22.61
CA THR A 608 16.44 10.91 -23.31
C THR A 608 16.24 10.77 -24.83
N LEU A 609 15.02 10.43 -25.26
CA LEU A 609 14.59 10.37 -26.66
C LEU A 609 13.86 11.65 -27.13
N ASP A 610 14.06 12.79 -26.47
CA ASP A 610 13.46 14.10 -26.82
C ASP A 610 11.93 14.07 -27.04
N ALA A 611 11.19 13.19 -26.35
CA ALA A 611 9.77 12.93 -26.57
C ALA A 611 9.40 12.48 -28.02
N LYS A 612 10.37 11.98 -28.81
CA LYS A 612 10.19 11.55 -30.22
C LYS A 612 9.65 10.13 -30.40
N VAL A 613 9.47 9.36 -29.31
CA VAL A 613 8.89 8.00 -29.32
C VAL A 613 7.69 7.89 -28.38
N ASN A 614 6.84 6.90 -28.61
CA ASN A 614 5.90 6.45 -27.61
C ASN A 614 6.59 5.44 -26.68
N VAL A 615 6.46 5.61 -25.37
CA VAL A 615 7.02 4.68 -24.36
C VAL A 615 5.88 3.94 -23.68
N TYR A 616 5.95 2.62 -23.59
CA TYR A 616 4.89 1.71 -23.16
C TYR A 616 5.37 0.77 -22.06
N THR A 617 4.44 0.25 -21.26
CA THR A 617 4.64 -0.82 -20.28
C THR A 617 3.34 -1.58 -20.05
N LEU A 618 3.40 -2.81 -19.54
CA LEU A 618 2.26 -3.59 -19.08
C LEU A 618 2.58 -4.32 -17.77
N ASP A 619 1.55 -4.55 -16.96
CA ASP A 619 1.64 -5.53 -15.89
C ASP A 619 1.43 -6.92 -16.52
N HIS A 620 2.30 -7.89 -16.21
CA HIS A 620 2.17 -9.26 -16.68
C HIS A 620 0.86 -9.88 -16.20
N ARG A 621 0.27 -10.80 -16.97
CA ARG A 621 -0.84 -11.66 -16.50
C ARG A 621 -0.50 -12.27 -15.13
N GLY A 622 -1.36 -12.09 -14.14
CA GLY A 622 -1.10 -12.57 -12.78
C GLY A 622 -0.31 -11.59 -11.88
N THR A 623 -0.04 -10.36 -12.33
CA THR A 623 0.64 -9.32 -11.54
C THR A 623 -0.16 -8.03 -11.47
N GLY A 624 0.03 -7.27 -10.39
CA GLY A 624 -0.47 -5.90 -10.24
C GLY A 624 -1.90 -5.69 -10.67
N ARG A 625 -2.06 -4.83 -11.68
CA ARG A 625 -3.35 -4.40 -12.23
C ARG A 625 -3.90 -5.39 -13.28
N SER A 626 -3.10 -6.36 -13.73
CA SER A 626 -3.41 -7.40 -14.72
C SER A 626 -3.85 -8.73 -14.09
N ASN A 627 -4.95 -8.70 -13.34
CA ASN A 627 -5.48 -9.85 -12.58
C ASN A 627 -4.40 -10.54 -11.71
N LYS A 628 -3.82 -9.82 -10.73
CA LYS A 628 -2.90 -10.38 -9.72
C LYS A 628 -3.30 -11.79 -9.28
N LEU A 629 -2.38 -12.74 -9.39
CA LEU A 629 -2.58 -14.12 -8.98
C LEU A 629 -2.53 -14.21 -7.46
N ASP A 630 -3.62 -14.64 -6.83
CA ASP A 630 -3.87 -14.40 -5.42
C ASP A 630 -4.89 -15.40 -4.84
N CYS A 631 -4.70 -15.84 -3.59
CA CYS A 631 -5.52 -16.88 -2.94
C CYS A 631 -6.77 -16.28 -2.24
N VAL A 632 -7.57 -15.46 -2.93
CA VAL A 632 -8.54 -14.56 -2.27
C VAL A 632 -9.68 -15.31 -1.58
N ALA A 633 -10.32 -16.31 -2.20
CA ALA A 633 -11.40 -17.07 -1.55
C ALA A 633 -10.88 -18.04 -0.48
N ALA A 634 -9.60 -18.45 -0.58
CA ALA A 634 -8.91 -19.18 0.47
C ALA A 634 -8.42 -18.28 1.63
N GLN A 635 -8.40 -16.95 1.46
CA GLN A 635 -7.83 -15.94 2.38
C GLN A 635 -6.32 -16.08 2.68
N ALA A 636 -5.62 -17.05 2.07
CA ALA A 636 -4.22 -17.43 2.34
C ALA A 636 -3.14 -16.42 1.90
N THR A 637 -3.55 -15.21 1.51
CA THR A 637 -2.72 -14.08 1.06
C THR A 637 -3.15 -12.76 1.73
N THR A 638 -4.01 -12.86 2.73
CA THR A 638 -4.56 -11.72 3.48
C THR A 638 -3.85 -11.58 4.82
N SER A 639 -3.85 -10.38 5.41
CA SER A 639 -3.25 -10.13 6.73
C SER A 639 -3.91 -10.88 7.91
N GLY A 640 -4.89 -11.77 7.66
CA GLY A 640 -5.45 -12.72 8.62
C GLY A 640 -5.02 -14.18 8.41
N SER A 641 -4.23 -14.49 7.38
CA SER A 641 -3.55 -15.78 7.22
C SER A 641 -2.44 -15.95 8.28
N PRO A 642 -2.09 -17.18 8.71
CA PRO A 642 -0.92 -17.42 9.56
C PRO A 642 0.42 -17.00 8.94
N GLY A 643 0.53 -16.93 7.61
CA GLY A 643 1.67 -16.34 6.88
C GLY A 643 1.44 -14.89 6.41
N GLY A 644 0.27 -14.32 6.70
CA GLY A 644 -0.13 -12.99 6.23
C GLY A 644 -0.22 -12.93 4.71
N SER A 645 0.65 -12.15 4.07
CA SER A 645 0.70 -12.08 2.60
C SER A 645 1.49 -13.21 1.94
N GLN A 646 2.19 -14.05 2.72
CA GLN A 646 2.83 -15.27 2.26
C GLN A 646 1.91 -16.47 2.48
N VAL A 647 1.78 -17.33 1.47
CA VAL A 647 1.03 -18.59 1.56
C VAL A 647 1.89 -19.62 2.28
N LEU A 648 1.36 -20.27 3.32
CA LEU A 648 2.03 -21.42 3.94
C LEU A 648 1.60 -22.76 3.31
N THR A 649 2.41 -23.80 3.46
CA THR A 649 2.15 -25.15 2.92
C THR A 649 0.80 -25.71 3.39
N ALA A 650 0.43 -25.45 4.65
CA ALA A 650 -0.86 -25.83 5.21
C ALA A 650 -2.07 -25.19 4.49
N GLU A 651 -1.88 -24.04 3.87
CA GLU A 651 -2.90 -23.29 3.13
C GLU A 651 -2.92 -23.64 1.63
N THR A 652 -1.86 -24.27 1.12
CA THR A 652 -1.68 -24.58 -0.31
C THR A 652 -2.82 -25.42 -0.88
N SER A 653 -3.40 -26.35 -0.10
CA SER A 653 -4.59 -27.12 -0.50
C SER A 653 -5.82 -26.24 -0.79
N ALA A 654 -6.04 -25.22 0.05
CA ALA A 654 -7.15 -24.28 -0.11
C ALA A 654 -6.85 -23.28 -1.24
N CYS A 655 -5.64 -22.73 -1.29
CA CYS A 655 -5.24 -21.82 -2.37
C CYS A 655 -5.25 -22.51 -3.74
N ALA A 656 -4.69 -23.71 -3.89
CA ALA A 656 -4.71 -24.44 -5.16
C ALA A 656 -6.12 -24.83 -5.63
N SER A 657 -7.11 -24.82 -4.73
CA SER A 657 -8.54 -24.98 -5.08
C SER A 657 -9.22 -23.70 -5.58
N ASP A 658 -8.56 -22.54 -5.42
CA ASP A 658 -9.01 -21.19 -5.80
C ASP A 658 -8.40 -20.71 -7.14
N LEU A 659 -7.44 -21.46 -7.68
CA LEU A 659 -6.58 -21.06 -8.80
C LEU A 659 -6.81 -21.89 -10.07
N GLU A 660 -7.04 -21.23 -11.20
CA GLU A 660 -6.96 -21.86 -12.52
C GLU A 660 -5.57 -21.66 -13.16
N ALA A 661 -4.83 -22.75 -13.35
CA ALA A 661 -3.50 -22.73 -13.98
C ALA A 661 -3.56 -22.18 -15.42
N THR A 662 -3.12 -20.93 -15.60
CA THR A 662 -3.25 -20.14 -16.85
C THR A 662 -2.03 -19.23 -17.13
N PHE A 663 -0.93 -19.38 -16.39
CA PHE A 663 0.22 -18.47 -16.41
C PHE A 663 1.50 -19.16 -16.91
N SER A 664 2.24 -18.47 -17.78
CA SER A 664 3.54 -18.91 -18.31
C SER A 664 4.27 -17.77 -19.01
N ILE A 665 5.60 -17.90 -19.16
CA ILE A 665 6.42 -16.96 -19.96
C ILE A 665 5.84 -16.81 -21.37
N THR A 666 5.49 -17.92 -22.02
CA THR A 666 4.92 -17.93 -23.37
C THR A 666 3.56 -17.24 -23.45
N SER A 667 2.68 -17.38 -22.45
CA SER A 667 1.38 -16.71 -22.46
C SER A 667 1.48 -15.21 -22.18
N ALA A 668 2.39 -14.78 -21.30
CA ALA A 668 2.72 -13.36 -21.09
C ALA A 668 3.36 -12.71 -22.34
N ALA A 669 4.26 -13.43 -23.02
CA ALA A 669 4.82 -12.97 -24.29
C ALA A 669 3.77 -12.95 -25.43
N THR A 670 2.85 -13.92 -25.45
CA THR A 670 1.77 -13.97 -26.45
C THR A 670 0.75 -12.84 -26.23
N ASP A 671 0.52 -12.41 -24.99
CA ASP A 671 -0.28 -11.21 -24.71
C ASP A 671 0.30 -9.95 -25.36
N LEU A 672 1.58 -9.68 -25.13
CA LEU A 672 2.28 -8.54 -25.71
C LEU A 672 2.36 -8.64 -27.25
N ALA A 673 2.67 -9.82 -27.79
CA ALA A 673 2.64 -10.06 -29.23
C ALA A 673 1.24 -9.82 -29.84
N THR A 674 0.17 -10.21 -29.13
CA THR A 674 -1.22 -9.95 -29.53
C THR A 674 -1.54 -8.46 -29.49
N PHE A 675 -1.11 -7.74 -28.44
CA PHE A 675 -1.32 -6.30 -28.31
C PHE A 675 -0.62 -5.53 -29.43
N ILE A 676 0.64 -5.85 -29.71
CA ILE A 676 1.44 -5.26 -30.79
C ILE A 676 0.76 -5.46 -32.15
N ARG A 677 0.46 -6.72 -32.50
CA ARG A 677 -0.20 -7.07 -33.78
C ARG A 677 -1.59 -6.45 -33.95
N THR A 678 -2.32 -6.21 -32.87
CA THR A 678 -3.69 -5.65 -32.92
C THR A 678 -3.70 -4.12 -32.96
N TYR A 679 -2.75 -3.44 -32.30
CA TYR A 679 -2.82 -1.99 -32.05
C TYR A 679 -1.60 -1.18 -32.51
N GLN A 680 -0.56 -1.82 -33.04
CA GLN A 680 0.71 -1.19 -33.42
C GLN A 680 1.29 -1.67 -34.77
N ALA A 681 0.55 -2.46 -35.55
CA ALA A 681 0.99 -3.08 -36.81
C ALA A 681 1.80 -2.16 -37.75
N ASP A 682 1.31 -0.93 -37.97
CA ASP A 682 1.92 0.04 -38.91
C ASP A 682 3.13 0.81 -38.34
N THR A 683 3.58 0.49 -37.12
CA THR A 683 4.60 1.29 -36.40
C THR A 683 5.75 0.43 -35.86
N PRO A 684 7.03 0.83 -36.05
CA PRO A 684 8.18 0.09 -35.52
C PRO A 684 8.11 -0.10 -33.99
N VAL A 685 8.30 -1.33 -33.52
CA VAL A 685 8.30 -1.66 -32.10
C VAL A 685 9.69 -2.08 -31.61
N PHE A 686 10.04 -1.63 -30.41
CA PHE A 686 11.19 -2.05 -29.64
C PHE A 686 10.71 -2.69 -28.33
N ALA A 687 11.23 -3.86 -28.00
CA ALA A 687 10.86 -4.61 -26.79
C ALA A 687 12.04 -4.71 -25.84
N TYR A 688 12.03 -3.91 -24.78
CA TYR A 688 13.00 -3.93 -23.69
C TYR A 688 12.49 -4.79 -22.54
N GLY A 689 13.31 -5.73 -22.06
CA GLY A 689 13.01 -6.59 -20.92
C GLY A 689 14.19 -6.63 -19.95
N VAL A 690 13.91 -6.41 -18.67
CA VAL A 690 14.92 -6.39 -17.60
C VAL A 690 14.80 -7.62 -16.70
N SER A 691 15.94 -8.22 -16.29
CA SER A 691 15.93 -9.38 -15.39
C SER A 691 15.06 -10.51 -15.97
N TYR A 692 14.12 -11.11 -15.24
CA TYR A 692 13.11 -12.05 -15.79
C TYR A 692 12.34 -11.51 -17.02
N GLY A 693 12.17 -10.19 -17.15
CA GLY A 693 11.56 -9.58 -18.33
C GLY A 693 12.35 -9.87 -19.61
N SER A 694 13.66 -10.13 -19.51
CA SER A 694 14.48 -10.55 -20.64
C SER A 694 14.12 -11.96 -21.16
N SER A 695 13.70 -12.89 -20.30
CA SER A 695 13.18 -14.21 -20.72
C SER A 695 11.82 -14.07 -21.42
N VAL A 696 10.99 -13.11 -21.02
CA VAL A 696 9.74 -12.76 -21.73
C VAL A 696 10.04 -12.14 -23.09
N VAL A 697 11.07 -11.29 -23.21
CA VAL A 697 11.50 -10.69 -24.49
C VAL A 697 12.20 -11.70 -25.41
N GLU A 698 13.01 -12.63 -24.90
CA GLU A 698 13.50 -13.81 -25.62
C GLU A 698 12.34 -14.62 -26.22
N ARG A 699 11.27 -14.80 -25.44
CA ARG A 699 10.07 -15.49 -25.91
C ARG A 699 9.33 -14.73 -27.03
N LEU A 700 9.44 -13.39 -27.11
CA LEU A 700 8.95 -12.62 -28.27
C LEU A 700 9.79 -12.83 -29.54
N ILE A 701 11.08 -13.18 -29.41
CA ILE A 701 11.93 -13.57 -30.56
C ILE A 701 11.40 -14.90 -31.13
N HIS A 702 11.14 -15.88 -30.27
CA HIS A 702 10.50 -17.15 -30.65
C HIS A 702 9.12 -16.99 -31.30
N LEU A 703 8.33 -15.99 -30.90
CA LEU A 703 6.99 -15.74 -31.43
C LEU A 703 6.95 -14.96 -32.76
N GLY A 704 8.10 -14.53 -33.30
CA GLY A 704 8.22 -13.95 -34.64
C GLY A 704 7.32 -12.74 -34.89
N VAL A 705 7.37 -11.74 -34.01
CA VAL A 705 6.52 -10.53 -34.09
C VAL A 705 7.09 -9.58 -35.15
N GLU A 706 6.39 -9.43 -36.29
CA GLU A 706 6.90 -8.76 -37.49
C GLU A 706 7.14 -7.25 -37.27
N GLU A 707 6.34 -6.65 -36.40
CA GLU A 707 6.37 -5.25 -35.99
C GLU A 707 7.65 -4.90 -35.21
N ILE A 708 8.22 -5.86 -34.48
CA ILE A 708 9.41 -5.65 -33.65
C ILE A 708 10.64 -5.54 -34.57
N LYS A 709 11.39 -4.44 -34.41
CA LYS A 709 12.65 -4.16 -35.11
C LYS A 709 13.87 -4.27 -34.19
N GLY A 710 13.68 -4.14 -32.87
CA GLY A 710 14.75 -4.35 -31.90
C GLY A 710 14.26 -4.98 -30.61
N TYR A 711 14.90 -6.07 -30.22
CA TYR A 711 14.79 -6.66 -28.89
C TYR A 711 15.94 -6.12 -28.02
N ILE A 712 15.67 -5.77 -26.76
CA ILE A 712 16.68 -5.35 -25.78
C ILE A 712 16.50 -6.17 -24.50
N LEU A 713 17.59 -6.81 -24.06
CA LEU A 713 17.62 -7.63 -22.86
C LEU A 713 18.65 -7.00 -21.90
N ASP A 714 18.18 -6.44 -20.77
CA ASP A 714 19.03 -5.81 -19.74
C ASP A 714 19.13 -6.70 -18.50
N SER A 715 20.34 -6.87 -17.96
CA SER A 715 20.61 -7.77 -16.82
C SER A 715 20.02 -9.16 -17.06
N VAL A 716 20.46 -9.82 -18.13
CA VAL A 716 19.80 -10.96 -18.78
C VAL A 716 19.65 -12.19 -17.87
N SER A 717 18.40 -12.65 -17.70
CA SER A 717 18.00 -13.91 -17.03
C SER A 717 17.39 -14.88 -18.04
N THR A 718 18.22 -15.37 -18.96
CA THR A 718 17.96 -16.55 -19.80
C THR A 718 19.22 -16.90 -20.61
N SER A 719 19.47 -18.19 -20.81
CA SER A 719 20.43 -18.72 -21.79
C SER A 719 19.80 -19.82 -22.67
N SER A 720 18.51 -19.69 -23.02
CA SER A 720 17.79 -20.65 -23.87
C SER A 720 18.54 -21.04 -25.14
N GLY A 721 18.89 -22.33 -25.24
CA GLY A 721 19.61 -22.90 -26.37
C GLY A 721 21.11 -23.09 -26.17
N SER A 722 21.66 -22.79 -24.99
CA SER A 722 23.07 -23.09 -24.63
C SER A 722 23.27 -24.50 -24.03
N ASP A 723 22.31 -25.40 -24.26
CA ASP A 723 22.22 -26.79 -23.77
C ASP A 723 22.58 -26.97 -22.29
N GLU A 724 23.81 -27.37 -21.97
CA GLU A 724 24.28 -27.64 -20.61
C GLU A 724 24.63 -26.37 -19.80
N ASN A 725 24.75 -25.22 -20.46
CA ASN A 725 24.97 -23.90 -19.82
C ASN A 725 23.65 -23.16 -19.53
N PHE A 726 22.52 -23.85 -19.54
CA PHE A 726 21.20 -23.26 -19.30
C PHE A 726 21.07 -22.70 -17.88
N GLU A 727 20.56 -21.48 -17.76
CA GLU A 727 20.32 -20.79 -16.49
C GLU A 727 19.19 -21.46 -15.69
N TYR A 728 19.50 -21.86 -14.46
CA TYR A 728 18.52 -22.36 -13.49
C TYR A 728 18.54 -21.44 -12.27
N PHE A 729 17.38 -20.93 -11.85
CA PHE A 729 17.31 -20.18 -10.58
C PHE A 729 17.87 -20.97 -9.39
N SER A 730 17.83 -22.31 -9.40
CA SER A 730 18.49 -23.11 -8.36
C SER A 730 20.03 -22.99 -8.29
N THR A 731 20.70 -22.29 -9.21
CA THR A 731 22.11 -21.91 -9.06
C THR A 731 22.32 -20.49 -8.51
N TRP A 732 21.25 -19.74 -8.24
CA TRP A 732 21.28 -18.34 -7.77
C TRP A 732 22.33 -18.05 -6.71
N ASP A 733 22.36 -18.77 -5.58
CA ASP A 733 23.32 -18.45 -4.50
C ASP A 733 24.78 -18.75 -4.89
N ARG A 734 25.03 -19.77 -5.73
CA ARG A 734 26.36 -20.02 -6.34
C ARG A 734 26.74 -18.85 -7.25
N ASP A 735 25.81 -18.45 -8.12
CA ASP A 735 25.99 -17.39 -9.11
C ASP A 735 26.21 -16.01 -8.44
N TYR A 736 25.55 -15.77 -7.31
CA TYR A 736 25.79 -14.63 -6.41
C TYR A 736 27.21 -14.68 -5.80
N GLY A 737 27.61 -15.87 -5.33
CA GLY A 737 28.90 -16.11 -4.70
C GLY A 737 30.09 -15.94 -5.64
N GLU A 738 29.96 -16.35 -6.90
CA GLU A 738 30.97 -16.12 -7.95
C GLU A 738 31.27 -14.62 -8.12
N ILE A 739 30.22 -13.78 -8.17
CA ILE A 739 30.38 -12.31 -8.29
C ILE A 739 30.80 -11.66 -6.96
N GLY A 740 30.42 -12.25 -5.82
CA GLY A 740 30.93 -11.88 -4.51
C GLY A 740 32.43 -12.08 -4.39
N ASP A 741 32.95 -13.25 -4.81
CA ASP A 741 34.38 -13.54 -4.84
C ASP A 741 35.13 -12.65 -5.85
N GLU A 742 34.57 -12.37 -7.05
CA GLU A 742 35.17 -11.40 -8.01
C GLU A 742 35.32 -9.99 -7.38
N PHE A 743 34.31 -9.50 -6.66
CA PHE A 743 34.39 -8.21 -5.95
C PHE A 743 35.42 -8.21 -4.81
N LEU A 744 35.59 -9.34 -4.10
CA LEU A 744 36.60 -9.48 -3.05
C LEU A 744 38.03 -9.57 -3.63
N ASP A 745 38.20 -10.20 -4.78
CA ASP A 745 39.48 -10.26 -5.49
C ASP A 745 39.85 -8.88 -6.07
N MET A 746 38.88 -8.06 -6.50
CA MET A 746 39.12 -6.63 -6.82
C MET A 746 39.67 -5.84 -5.61
N CYS A 747 39.16 -6.06 -4.39
CA CYS A 747 39.74 -5.46 -3.17
C CYS A 747 41.14 -6.02 -2.87
N THR A 748 41.39 -7.29 -3.20
CA THR A 748 42.71 -7.92 -3.02
C THR A 748 43.75 -7.34 -3.99
N ALA A 749 43.35 -6.96 -5.20
CA ALA A 749 44.20 -6.31 -6.19
C ALA A 749 44.40 -4.79 -5.94
N ASP A 750 43.44 -4.10 -5.31
CA ASP A 750 43.54 -2.68 -4.99
C ASP A 750 44.52 -2.40 -3.85
N ALA A 751 45.46 -1.46 -4.08
CA ALA A 751 46.54 -1.16 -3.14
C ALA A 751 46.08 -0.48 -1.83
N PHE A 752 44.93 0.21 -1.83
CA PHE A 752 44.36 0.80 -0.61
C PHE A 752 43.57 -0.26 0.18
N CYS A 753 42.74 -1.05 -0.49
CA CYS A 753 41.87 -2.06 0.13
C CYS A 753 42.69 -3.21 0.74
N SER A 754 43.63 -3.78 -0.04
CA SER A 754 44.57 -4.80 0.45
C SER A 754 45.40 -4.35 1.67
N SER A 755 45.83 -3.09 1.71
CA SER A 755 46.62 -2.53 2.84
C SER A 755 45.93 -2.64 4.20
N LYS A 756 44.58 -2.74 4.22
CA LYS A 756 43.79 -2.87 5.45
C LYS A 756 43.85 -4.29 6.05
N PHE A 757 44.14 -5.31 5.26
CA PHE A 757 44.08 -6.73 5.68
C PHE A 757 45.47 -7.35 6.02
N LYS A 758 46.52 -6.52 6.08
CA LYS A 758 47.89 -6.86 6.51
C LYS A 758 48.58 -7.93 5.64
N SER A 759 48.53 -9.19 6.07
CA SER A 759 49.24 -10.33 5.48
C SER A 759 48.30 -11.38 4.86
N GLU A 760 47.00 -11.12 4.89
CA GLU A 760 45.95 -11.98 4.39
C GLU A 760 45.04 -11.17 3.47
N ASN A 761 44.37 -11.83 2.52
CA ASN A 761 43.39 -11.15 1.67
C ASN A 761 42.01 -11.10 2.34
N ILE A 762 41.14 -10.21 1.86
CA ILE A 762 39.80 -10.02 2.43
C ILE A 762 38.97 -11.32 2.41
N SER A 763 39.15 -12.16 1.39
CA SER A 763 38.48 -13.46 1.22
C SER A 763 38.94 -14.51 2.24
N GLN A 764 40.19 -14.43 2.73
CA GLN A 764 40.70 -15.24 3.84
C GLN A 764 40.14 -14.74 5.18
N VAL A 765 40.14 -13.43 5.40
CA VAL A 765 39.61 -12.80 6.62
C VAL A 765 38.10 -13.05 6.75
N LEU A 766 37.32 -12.92 5.67
CA LEU A 766 35.89 -13.23 5.69
C LEU A 766 35.61 -14.72 5.99
N ARG A 767 36.42 -15.66 5.48
CA ARG A 767 36.29 -17.08 5.86
C ARG A 767 36.50 -17.31 7.36
N LYS A 768 37.46 -16.62 7.99
CA LYS A 768 37.66 -16.66 9.46
C LYS A 768 36.49 -16.05 10.22
N VAL A 769 36.00 -14.89 9.78
CA VAL A 769 34.83 -14.23 10.38
C VAL A 769 33.59 -15.14 10.30
N ILE A 770 33.36 -15.78 9.16
CA ILE A 770 32.25 -16.73 8.95
C ILE A 770 32.33 -17.89 9.94
N ALA A 771 33.48 -18.58 10.03
CA ALA A 771 33.66 -19.69 10.97
C ALA A 771 33.47 -19.22 12.43
N ARG A 772 34.05 -18.07 12.79
CA ARG A 772 33.97 -17.51 14.14
C ARG A 772 32.56 -17.10 14.56
N VAL A 773 31.74 -16.59 13.63
CA VAL A 773 30.33 -16.25 13.90
C VAL A 773 29.49 -17.48 14.23
N ASP A 774 29.83 -18.65 13.69
CA ASP A 774 29.17 -19.92 13.97
C ASP A 774 29.73 -20.63 15.21
N GLU A 775 31.05 -20.63 15.39
CA GLU A 775 31.75 -21.30 16.50
C GLU A 775 31.68 -20.55 17.84
N GLU A 776 31.86 -19.22 17.85
CA GLU A 776 31.88 -18.41 19.07
C GLU A 776 30.54 -17.68 19.29
N SER A 777 29.52 -18.36 19.81
CA SER A 777 28.20 -17.77 20.12
C SER A 777 28.25 -16.59 21.09
N GLU A 778 29.22 -16.59 22.02
CA GLU A 778 29.44 -15.52 22.99
C GLU A 778 30.30 -14.35 22.47
N TRP A 779 30.94 -14.49 21.31
CA TRP A 779 31.70 -13.39 20.70
C TRP A 779 30.74 -12.25 20.34
N PRO A 780 31.00 -10.99 20.73
CA PRO A 780 30.00 -9.92 20.63
C PRO A 780 29.46 -9.67 19.22
N CYS A 781 30.26 -9.90 18.16
CA CYS A 781 29.81 -9.69 16.78
C CYS A 781 28.92 -10.83 16.25
N SER A 782 29.03 -12.05 16.79
CA SER A 782 28.08 -13.14 16.51
C SER A 782 26.66 -12.75 16.93
N LYS A 783 26.52 -11.97 18.00
CA LYS A 783 25.22 -11.56 18.56
C LYS A 783 24.45 -10.57 17.67
N LEU A 784 25.08 -9.98 16.66
CA LEU A 784 24.41 -9.21 15.60
C LEU A 784 23.53 -10.08 14.70
N PHE A 785 23.73 -11.41 14.71
CA PHE A 785 23.11 -12.38 13.80
C PHE A 785 22.25 -13.44 14.51
N SER A 786 21.92 -13.25 15.80
CA SER A 786 21.19 -14.26 16.60
C SER A 786 19.66 -14.27 16.41
N ASN A 787 19.07 -13.39 15.59
CA ASN A 787 17.60 -13.19 15.56
C ASN A 787 16.81 -14.19 14.68
N ASN A 788 17.42 -15.28 14.22
CA ASN A 788 16.78 -16.24 13.32
C ASN A 788 15.78 -17.21 14.00
N GLU A 789 15.59 -17.13 15.33
CA GLU A 789 14.63 -17.97 16.08
C GLU A 789 13.14 -17.68 15.78
N ALA A 790 12.84 -16.78 14.84
CA ALA A 790 11.48 -16.36 14.48
C ALA A 790 10.75 -17.27 13.47
N ASN A 791 11.44 -18.20 12.80
CA ASN A 791 10.83 -19.08 11.79
C ASN A 791 10.29 -20.38 12.41
N ASN A 792 9.00 -20.66 12.17
CA ASN A 792 8.34 -21.89 12.63
C ASN A 792 8.80 -23.13 11.83
N GLY A 793 9.55 -24.03 12.48
CA GLY A 793 9.41 -25.48 12.25
C GLY A 793 10.52 -26.23 11.52
N SER A 794 11.52 -25.55 10.95
CA SER A 794 12.68 -26.20 10.30
C SER A 794 14.02 -25.76 10.92
N VAL A 795 15.11 -26.35 10.44
CA VAL A 795 16.48 -26.33 11.03
C VAL A 795 16.93 -24.96 11.54
N SER A 796 17.51 -24.91 12.75
CA SER A 796 18.18 -23.72 13.28
C SER A 796 19.44 -23.44 12.46
N ASP A 797 19.36 -22.46 11.55
CA ASP A 797 20.43 -22.12 10.62
C ASP A 797 21.66 -21.49 11.34
N PRO A 798 22.88 -21.71 10.82
CA PRO A 798 24.09 -21.04 11.31
C PRO A 798 23.98 -19.51 11.24
N ARG A 799 24.59 -18.81 12.20
CA ARG A 799 24.61 -17.33 12.23
C ARG A 799 25.30 -16.74 11.00
N SER A 800 26.23 -17.47 10.39
CA SER A 800 26.89 -17.06 9.15
C SER A 800 25.94 -16.99 7.96
N PHE A 801 24.76 -17.61 7.99
CA PHE A 801 23.75 -17.44 6.94
C PHE A 801 23.27 -15.99 6.90
N ALA A 802 22.87 -15.43 8.04
CA ALA A 802 22.46 -14.02 8.13
C ALA A 802 23.60 -13.04 7.79
N LEU A 803 24.86 -13.38 8.10
CA LEU A 803 26.04 -12.61 7.67
C LEU A 803 26.19 -12.61 6.13
N ARG A 804 26.10 -13.79 5.49
CA ARG A 804 26.22 -13.92 4.03
C ARG A 804 25.09 -13.14 3.32
N SER A 805 23.84 -13.30 3.77
CA SER A 805 22.69 -12.56 3.23
C SER A 805 22.83 -11.04 3.41
N ALA A 806 23.39 -10.58 4.53
CA ALA A 806 23.67 -9.16 4.76
C ALA A 806 24.75 -8.61 3.81
N LEU A 807 25.84 -9.35 3.59
CA LEU A 807 26.90 -8.96 2.65
C LEU A 807 26.40 -8.95 1.18
N SER A 808 25.60 -9.93 0.79
CA SER A 808 24.91 -9.97 -0.51
C SER A 808 23.99 -8.78 -0.72
N GLY A 809 23.20 -8.42 0.30
CA GLY A 809 22.36 -7.22 0.28
C GLY A 809 23.17 -5.92 0.17
N MET A 810 24.42 -5.89 0.65
CA MET A 810 25.33 -4.77 0.39
C MET A 810 25.83 -4.79 -1.06
N LEU A 811 26.26 -5.95 -1.57
CA LEU A 811 26.81 -6.15 -2.92
C LEU A 811 25.85 -5.74 -4.03
N ALA A 812 24.55 -6.02 -3.86
CA ALA A 812 23.47 -5.74 -4.80
C ALA A 812 23.37 -4.27 -5.26
N SER A 813 23.89 -3.32 -4.49
CA SER A 813 23.73 -1.88 -4.72
C SER A 813 25.07 -1.14 -4.75
N VAL A 814 25.24 -0.32 -5.80
CA VAL A 814 26.42 0.54 -6.05
C VAL A 814 26.82 1.36 -4.81
N LYS A 815 25.84 1.77 -3.99
CA LYS A 815 26.06 2.57 -2.78
C LYS A 815 26.53 1.73 -1.60
N THR A 816 25.91 0.58 -1.34
CA THR A 816 26.16 -0.22 -0.12
C THR A 816 27.34 -1.18 -0.27
N ARG A 817 27.71 -1.61 -1.48
CA ARG A 817 28.91 -2.46 -1.67
C ARG A 817 30.20 -1.79 -1.17
N SER A 818 30.21 -0.45 -1.09
CA SER A 818 31.27 0.34 -0.46
C SER A 818 31.55 -0.02 1.01
N MET A 819 30.55 -0.58 1.70
CA MET A 819 30.63 -0.98 3.10
C MET A 819 31.36 -2.31 3.31
N ILE A 820 31.43 -3.18 2.30
CA ILE A 820 31.83 -4.59 2.48
C ILE A 820 33.23 -4.72 3.09
N ALA A 821 34.25 -4.08 2.51
CA ALA A 821 35.61 -4.17 3.03
C ALA A 821 35.75 -3.54 4.44
N PRO A 822 35.21 -2.34 4.72
CA PRO A 822 35.09 -1.83 6.08
C PRO A 822 34.35 -2.76 7.05
N PHE A 823 33.31 -3.47 6.60
CA PHE A 823 32.50 -4.36 7.43
C PHE A 823 33.28 -5.63 7.80
N VAL A 824 33.92 -6.29 6.83
CA VAL A 824 34.77 -7.48 7.08
C VAL A 824 35.93 -7.13 8.02
N TYR A 825 36.59 -5.99 7.81
CA TYR A 825 37.67 -5.52 8.69
C TYR A 825 37.20 -5.25 10.13
N ARG A 826 36.04 -4.60 10.31
CA ARG A 826 35.48 -4.33 11.65
C ARG A 826 34.93 -5.60 12.32
N MET A 827 34.41 -6.55 11.55
CA MET A 827 34.02 -7.87 12.05
C MET A 827 35.22 -8.63 12.59
N ASP A 828 36.34 -8.71 11.87
CA ASP A 828 37.57 -9.38 12.34
C ASP A 828 38.07 -8.80 13.67
N ARG A 829 38.08 -7.46 13.79
CA ARG A 829 38.55 -6.77 15.00
C ARG A 829 37.58 -6.81 16.18
N CYS A 830 36.27 -6.68 15.92
CA CYS A 830 35.16 -6.71 16.88
C CYS A 830 35.41 -6.08 18.27
N ASN A 831 35.70 -4.77 18.32
CA ASN A 831 35.67 -4.03 19.60
C ASN A 831 34.34 -3.30 19.84
N GLU A 832 34.15 -2.69 21.02
CA GLU A 832 32.91 -1.97 21.40
C GLU A 832 32.50 -0.83 20.45
N THR A 833 33.44 -0.23 19.72
CA THR A 833 33.15 0.79 18.70
C THR A 833 32.68 0.11 17.43
N ASP A 834 33.31 -1.01 17.04
CA ASP A 834 32.95 -1.78 15.86
C ASP A 834 31.53 -2.32 15.97
N LEU A 835 31.14 -2.89 17.11
CA LEU A 835 29.75 -3.36 17.34
C LEU A 835 28.69 -2.30 17.01
N LYS A 836 28.94 -1.05 17.43
CA LYS A 836 28.03 0.08 17.21
C LYS A 836 27.98 0.49 15.74
N VAL A 837 29.15 0.55 15.08
CA VAL A 837 29.25 0.87 13.64
C VAL A 837 28.69 -0.24 12.76
N LEU A 838 28.92 -1.51 13.10
CA LEU A 838 28.42 -2.70 12.39
C LEU A 838 26.89 -2.80 12.50
N ALA A 839 26.33 -2.65 13.71
CA ALA A 839 24.87 -2.64 13.91
C ALA A 839 24.20 -1.51 13.11
N GLN A 840 24.73 -0.29 13.23
CA GLN A 840 24.27 0.87 12.43
C GLN A 840 24.41 0.61 10.92
N GLY A 841 25.51 -0.02 10.50
CA GLY A 841 25.77 -0.40 9.12
C GLY A 841 24.76 -1.41 8.56
N LEU A 842 24.38 -2.41 9.33
CA LEU A 842 23.30 -3.36 8.99
C LEU A 842 21.96 -2.63 8.82
N THR A 843 21.58 -1.76 9.75
CA THR A 843 20.35 -0.96 9.63
C THR A 843 20.37 -0.05 8.40
N ILE A 844 21.50 0.58 8.07
CA ILE A 844 21.64 1.43 6.88
C ILE A 844 21.59 0.57 5.60
N ALA A 845 22.21 -0.61 5.57
CA ALA A 845 22.13 -1.53 4.44
C ALA A 845 20.69 -1.98 4.18
N GLN A 846 19.93 -2.32 5.23
CA GLN A 846 18.49 -2.61 5.14
C GLN A 846 17.69 -1.39 4.63
N THR A 847 18.06 -0.16 5.03
CA THR A 847 17.33 1.07 4.69
C THR A 847 17.66 1.65 3.31
N ILE A 848 18.84 1.37 2.75
CA ILE A 848 19.38 2.04 1.54
C ILE A 848 19.91 1.06 0.47
N GLY A 849 20.28 -0.17 0.87
CA GLY A 849 20.82 -1.22 -0.01
C GLY A 849 19.78 -2.24 -0.47
N GLY A 850 18.68 -2.41 0.27
CA GLY A 850 17.56 -3.25 -0.16
C GLY A 850 17.04 -2.81 -1.54
N PRO A 851 16.58 -3.75 -2.39
CA PRO A 851 15.95 -3.41 -3.67
C PRO A 851 14.73 -2.50 -3.44
N GLU A 852 14.32 -1.76 -4.47
CA GLU A 852 12.99 -1.11 -4.47
C GLU A 852 11.92 -2.20 -4.44
N GLN A 853 11.58 -2.65 -3.24
CA GLN A 853 10.58 -3.67 -2.99
C GLN A 853 9.29 -3.26 -3.68
N PRO A 854 8.77 -4.05 -4.64
CA PRO A 854 7.48 -3.78 -5.23
C PRO A 854 6.44 -3.67 -4.10
N THR A 855 5.67 -2.58 -4.10
CA THR A 855 4.56 -2.38 -3.17
C THR A 855 3.74 -3.66 -3.09
N ALA A 856 3.73 -4.32 -1.92
CA ALA A 856 3.34 -5.74 -1.80
C ALA A 856 1.93 -6.07 -2.33
N GLU A 857 1.06 -5.06 -2.40
CA GLU A 857 -0.22 -5.09 -3.09
C GLU A 857 -0.15 -5.52 -4.56
N PHE A 858 0.87 -5.10 -5.32
CA PHE A 858 0.98 -5.39 -6.75
C PHE A 858 1.87 -6.59 -7.08
N MET A 859 2.65 -7.12 -6.13
CA MET A 859 3.50 -8.29 -6.35
C MET A 859 2.73 -9.59 -6.10
N SER A 860 2.81 -10.54 -7.03
CA SER A 860 2.37 -11.92 -6.78
C SER A 860 3.57 -12.82 -6.46
N LEU A 861 3.83 -13.02 -5.16
CA LEU A 861 4.81 -14.01 -4.70
C LEU A 861 4.43 -15.42 -5.15
N LEU A 862 3.13 -15.72 -5.19
CA LEU A 862 2.61 -16.98 -5.75
C LEU A 862 3.05 -17.17 -7.20
N LEU A 863 2.90 -16.16 -8.07
CA LEU A 863 3.38 -16.25 -9.45
C LEU A 863 4.92 -16.33 -9.54
N TYR A 864 5.64 -15.68 -8.61
CA TYR A 864 7.09 -15.80 -8.50
C TYR A 864 7.52 -17.24 -8.25
N HIS A 865 7.04 -17.88 -7.17
CA HIS A 865 7.41 -19.25 -6.84
C HIS A 865 7.01 -20.27 -7.93
N LEU A 866 5.87 -20.05 -8.60
CA LEU A 866 5.39 -20.90 -9.71
C LEU A 866 6.22 -20.82 -11.01
N ILE A 867 7.11 -19.84 -11.14
CA ILE A 867 7.97 -19.64 -12.32
C ILE A 867 9.46 -19.87 -11.97
N VAL A 868 9.90 -19.45 -10.78
CA VAL A 868 11.30 -19.47 -10.35
C VAL A 868 11.75 -20.86 -9.90
N VAL A 869 10.95 -21.57 -9.11
CA VAL A 869 11.45 -22.77 -8.44
C VAL A 869 11.46 -23.94 -9.42
N CYS A 870 12.67 -24.45 -9.68
CA CYS A 870 12.99 -25.65 -10.44
C CYS A 870 14.43 -26.03 -10.07
N GLY A 871 14.64 -27.12 -9.33
CA GLY A 871 15.95 -27.39 -8.75
C GLY A 871 16.10 -28.75 -8.04
N PRO A 872 17.27 -28.98 -7.42
CA PRO A 872 17.50 -30.11 -6.53
C PRO A 872 16.82 -29.89 -5.16
N ASP A 873 17.02 -30.85 -4.26
CA ASP A 873 16.66 -30.76 -2.85
C ASP A 873 17.28 -29.56 -2.10
N GLU A 874 16.64 -29.22 -0.99
CA GLU A 874 17.07 -28.15 -0.09
C GLU A 874 18.43 -28.39 0.54
N ASP A 875 18.85 -29.64 0.73
CA ASP A 875 20.14 -29.95 1.35
C ASP A 875 21.28 -29.57 0.39
N THR A 876 21.09 -29.86 -0.90
CA THR A 876 21.93 -29.36 -2.00
C THR A 876 21.88 -27.83 -2.11
N MET A 877 20.71 -27.20 -1.92
CA MET A 877 20.57 -25.73 -1.98
C MET A 877 21.22 -25.00 -0.78
N ARG A 878 20.96 -25.44 0.45
CA ARG A 878 21.62 -24.95 1.67
C ARG A 878 23.13 -25.18 1.61
N LYS A 879 23.61 -26.28 1.01
CA LYS A 879 25.03 -26.48 0.74
C LYS A 879 25.58 -25.48 -0.28
N ARG A 880 24.90 -25.27 -1.42
CA ARG A 880 25.30 -24.24 -2.41
C ARG A 880 25.42 -22.87 -1.77
N PHE A 881 24.52 -22.52 -0.86
CA PHE A 881 24.60 -21.27 -0.09
C PHE A 881 25.77 -21.27 0.91
N SER A 882 25.93 -22.32 1.73
CA SER A 882 26.98 -22.38 2.76
C SER A 882 28.40 -22.55 2.20
N ASP A 883 28.56 -22.97 0.95
CA ASP A 883 29.83 -22.96 0.21
C ASP A 883 30.27 -21.53 -0.21
N THR A 884 29.38 -20.53 -0.22
CA THR A 884 29.63 -19.17 -0.79
C THR A 884 29.99 -18.12 0.27
N LEU A 885 30.92 -17.20 -0.03
CA LEU A 885 31.24 -16.09 0.88
C LEU A 885 30.14 -15.04 0.96
N MET A 886 29.37 -14.87 -0.12
CA MET A 886 28.16 -14.05 -0.19
C MET A 886 27.11 -14.81 -1.01
N GLY A 887 26.02 -15.18 -0.37
CA GLY A 887 24.80 -15.67 -1.03
C GLY A 887 23.58 -15.06 -0.36
N THR A 888 22.39 -15.27 -0.91
CA THR A 888 21.13 -14.71 -0.38
C THR A 888 20.41 -15.67 0.56
N GLY A 889 20.47 -16.98 0.29
CA GLY A 889 19.67 -18.01 0.96
C GLY A 889 18.20 -18.04 0.52
N MET A 890 17.81 -17.26 -0.50
CA MET A 890 16.40 -16.96 -0.80
C MET A 890 15.57 -18.19 -1.24
N LEU A 891 16.22 -19.23 -1.77
CA LEU A 891 15.53 -20.32 -2.46
C LEU A 891 15.37 -21.61 -1.67
N SER A 892 16.09 -21.85 -0.56
CA SER A 892 15.90 -23.05 0.27
C SER A 892 14.46 -23.15 0.78
N ASP A 893 13.97 -22.05 1.33
CA ASP A 893 12.70 -21.99 2.07
C ASP A 893 11.48 -21.96 1.12
N SER A 894 11.72 -21.82 -0.20
CA SER A 894 10.68 -21.84 -1.24
C SER A 894 10.35 -23.24 -1.76
N ILE A 895 11.16 -24.26 -1.46
CA ILE A 895 11.05 -25.59 -2.09
C ILE A 895 9.82 -26.35 -1.58
N GLU A 896 9.47 -26.25 -0.30
CA GLU A 896 8.28 -26.90 0.26
C GLU A 896 6.99 -26.41 -0.43
N LEU A 897 6.87 -25.09 -0.62
CA LEU A 897 5.75 -24.48 -1.35
C LEU A 897 5.71 -24.91 -2.82
N TYR A 898 6.86 -24.95 -3.49
CA TYR A 898 6.96 -25.47 -4.86
C TYR A 898 6.46 -26.92 -4.95
N CYS A 899 6.98 -27.80 -4.10
CA CYS A 899 6.58 -29.20 -4.03
C CYS A 899 5.07 -29.33 -3.76
N ALA A 900 4.51 -28.47 -2.91
CA ALA A 900 3.10 -28.49 -2.55
C ALA A 900 2.19 -28.00 -3.68
N PHE A 901 2.53 -26.92 -4.40
CA PHE A 901 1.75 -26.42 -5.53
C PHE A 901 1.89 -27.30 -6.78
N THR A 902 3.12 -27.73 -7.11
CA THR A 902 3.38 -28.52 -8.33
C THR A 902 3.07 -30.01 -8.18
N LYS A 903 3.05 -30.52 -6.94
CA LYS A 903 2.92 -31.96 -6.64
C LYS A 903 3.98 -32.81 -7.36
N GLU A 904 5.21 -32.32 -7.42
CA GLU A 904 6.31 -33.05 -8.05
C GLU A 904 6.65 -34.33 -7.25
N ASP A 905 6.56 -35.47 -7.92
CA ASP A 905 6.88 -36.79 -7.37
C ASP A 905 8.39 -37.09 -7.49
N SER A 906 9.20 -36.26 -6.84
CA SER A 906 10.66 -36.40 -6.80
C SER A 906 11.16 -36.64 -5.37
N ALA A 907 12.33 -37.26 -5.24
CA ALA A 907 12.95 -37.53 -3.92
C ALA A 907 13.18 -36.25 -3.10
N ALA A 908 13.43 -35.12 -3.76
CA ALA A 908 13.57 -33.80 -3.15
C ALA A 908 12.27 -33.31 -2.48
N CYS A 909 11.12 -33.63 -3.08
CA CYS A 909 9.80 -33.26 -2.58
C CYS A 909 9.20 -34.28 -1.59
N ALA A 910 9.48 -35.57 -1.76
CA ALA A 910 8.93 -36.65 -0.94
C ALA A 910 9.19 -36.48 0.56
N ARG A 911 10.35 -35.91 0.93
CA ARG A 911 10.78 -35.70 2.32
C ARG A 911 9.94 -34.69 3.11
N TYR A 912 9.18 -33.80 2.44
CA TYR A 912 8.27 -32.86 3.11
C TYR A 912 6.92 -33.49 3.53
N ASN A 913 6.62 -34.73 3.12
CA ASN A 913 5.39 -35.46 3.50
C ASN A 913 4.08 -34.66 3.27
N ILE A 914 4.02 -33.91 2.17
CA ILE A 914 2.94 -32.94 1.90
C ILE A 914 1.60 -33.68 1.71
N PRO A 915 0.52 -33.29 2.44
CA PRO A 915 -0.78 -33.96 2.34
C PRO A 915 -1.38 -33.90 0.93
N ASN A 916 -1.72 -35.06 0.36
CA ASN A 916 -2.33 -35.12 -0.97
C ASN A 916 -3.76 -34.56 -0.97
N TYR A 917 -3.95 -33.41 -1.62
CA TYR A 917 -5.23 -32.69 -1.74
C TYR A 917 -5.87 -32.85 -3.12
N GLN A 918 -7.17 -32.54 -3.27
CA GLN A 918 -7.93 -32.87 -4.49
C GLN A 918 -7.73 -31.92 -5.70
N ALA A 919 -7.29 -30.68 -5.49
CA ALA A 919 -7.06 -29.75 -6.59
C ALA A 919 -5.91 -30.18 -7.52
N SER A 920 -5.90 -29.67 -8.75
CA SER A 920 -4.90 -30.03 -9.76
C SER A 920 -3.51 -29.46 -9.44
N PRO A 921 -2.42 -30.11 -9.92
CA PRO A 921 -1.10 -29.51 -9.94
C PRO A 921 -1.09 -28.11 -10.57
N ILE A 922 -0.46 -27.16 -9.89
CA ILE A 922 -0.21 -25.81 -10.40
C ILE A 922 1.28 -25.73 -10.70
N ALA A 923 1.62 -26.04 -11.95
CA ALA A 923 3.00 -26.05 -12.45
C ALA A 923 3.01 -25.50 -13.88
N TYR A 924 4.01 -24.69 -14.22
CA TYR A 924 4.26 -24.33 -15.62
C TYR A 924 4.82 -25.55 -16.37
N LYS A 925 4.02 -26.12 -17.27
CA LYS A 925 4.50 -27.15 -18.19
C LYS A 925 5.45 -26.52 -19.22
N ARG A 926 6.71 -26.97 -19.20
CA ARG A 926 7.73 -26.66 -20.21
C ARG A 926 7.15 -26.91 -21.62
N ASP A 927 7.13 -25.87 -22.44
CA ASP A 927 6.59 -25.88 -23.80
C ASP A 927 7.71 -26.04 -24.86
N GLN A 928 7.33 -26.02 -26.14
CA GLN A 928 8.23 -26.25 -27.27
C GLN A 928 9.42 -25.27 -27.38
N TYR A 929 9.38 -24.16 -26.64
CA TYR A 929 10.45 -23.16 -26.62
C TYR A 929 11.41 -23.33 -25.42
N TRP A 930 11.14 -24.26 -24.49
CA TRP A 930 12.00 -24.51 -23.33
C TRP A 930 13.40 -24.97 -23.74
N ASN A 931 14.42 -24.22 -23.28
CA ASN A 931 15.84 -24.40 -23.64
C ASN A 931 16.03 -24.66 -25.16
N LYS A 932 15.60 -23.69 -25.98
CA LYS A 932 15.81 -23.69 -27.43
C LYS A 932 16.38 -22.36 -27.88
N ALA A 933 17.39 -22.42 -28.74
CA ALA A 933 17.95 -21.24 -29.39
C ALA A 933 16.92 -20.61 -30.34
N ALA A 934 16.48 -19.39 -30.01
CA ALA A 934 15.63 -18.56 -30.85
C ALA A 934 16.34 -18.15 -32.16
N SER A 935 15.56 -17.95 -33.22
CA SER A 935 16.04 -17.37 -34.48
C SER A 935 15.63 -15.90 -34.55
N ILE A 936 16.61 -15.01 -34.73
CA ILE A 936 16.37 -13.56 -34.82
C ILE A 936 15.64 -13.28 -36.14
N PRO A 937 14.44 -12.66 -36.12
CA PRO A 937 13.70 -12.33 -37.33
C PRO A 937 14.53 -11.46 -38.31
N PRO A 938 14.43 -11.64 -39.64
CA PRO A 938 15.28 -10.93 -40.61
C PRO A 938 15.16 -9.40 -40.56
N GLN A 939 14.01 -8.88 -40.12
CA GLN A 939 13.72 -7.46 -39.97
C GLN A 939 14.14 -6.87 -38.61
N ALA A 940 14.83 -7.66 -37.77
CA ALA A 940 15.10 -7.31 -36.38
C ALA A 940 16.53 -7.63 -35.92
N SER A 941 16.91 -6.97 -34.83
CA SER A 941 18.18 -7.12 -34.12
C SER A 941 17.98 -7.31 -32.61
N VAL A 942 19.00 -7.80 -31.91
CA VAL A 942 19.01 -8.07 -30.47
C VAL A 942 20.19 -7.37 -29.82
N LEU A 943 19.89 -6.47 -28.88
CA LEU A 943 20.86 -5.83 -28.00
C LEU A 943 20.79 -6.48 -26.62
N LEU A 944 21.91 -7.02 -26.16
CA LEU A 944 22.05 -7.53 -24.79
C LEU A 944 22.90 -6.54 -23.98
N MET A 945 22.52 -6.28 -22.74
CA MET A 945 23.26 -5.45 -21.80
C MET A 945 23.38 -6.20 -20.46
N SER A 946 24.61 -6.38 -19.99
CA SER A 946 24.91 -7.03 -18.69
C SER A 946 26.15 -6.39 -18.07
N SER A 947 26.39 -6.67 -16.80
CA SER A 947 27.58 -6.21 -16.07
C SER A 947 28.31 -7.40 -15.45
N LYS A 948 29.64 -7.28 -15.28
CA LYS A 948 30.41 -8.29 -14.53
C LYS A 948 29.98 -8.30 -13.06
N LEU A 949 29.86 -7.12 -12.45
CA LEU A 949 29.39 -6.97 -11.06
C LEU A 949 27.85 -6.93 -10.90
N ASP A 950 27.11 -7.68 -11.72
CA ASP A 950 25.69 -7.99 -11.49
C ASP A 950 25.56 -9.39 -10.84
N PRO A 951 25.36 -9.47 -9.50
CA PRO A 951 25.27 -10.75 -8.81
C PRO A 951 23.89 -11.43 -8.95
N GLN A 952 22.88 -10.73 -9.46
CA GLN A 952 21.54 -11.30 -9.63
C GLN A 952 21.39 -11.98 -10.99
N THR A 953 22.00 -11.43 -12.05
CA THR A 953 22.03 -12.04 -13.37
C THR A 953 23.42 -11.93 -14.02
N PRO A 954 24.38 -12.78 -13.62
CA PRO A 954 25.76 -12.69 -14.07
C PRO A 954 25.91 -12.79 -15.59
N TYR A 955 26.77 -11.93 -16.14
CA TYR A 955 26.95 -11.74 -17.58
C TYR A 955 27.24 -13.01 -18.41
N LYS A 956 27.72 -14.09 -17.77
CA LYS A 956 27.90 -15.40 -18.42
C LYS A 956 26.63 -15.88 -19.12
N TYR A 957 25.46 -15.70 -18.52
CA TYR A 957 24.19 -16.12 -19.14
C TYR A 957 23.83 -15.26 -20.36
N ALA A 958 24.12 -13.95 -20.32
CA ALA A 958 23.99 -13.07 -21.49
C ALA A 958 24.94 -13.47 -22.63
N GLN A 959 26.17 -13.88 -22.31
CA GLN A 959 27.12 -14.41 -23.31
C GLN A 959 26.62 -15.73 -23.90
N TYR A 960 26.19 -16.69 -23.07
CA TYR A 960 25.64 -17.96 -23.53
C TYR A 960 24.39 -17.78 -24.41
N LEU A 961 23.53 -16.80 -24.09
CA LEU A 961 22.39 -16.44 -24.93
C LEU A 961 22.83 -15.79 -26.25
N LEU A 962 23.80 -14.85 -26.20
CA LEU A 962 24.38 -14.24 -27.41
C LEU A 962 24.88 -15.32 -28.35
N ASP A 963 25.63 -16.31 -27.85
CA ASP A 963 26.20 -17.38 -28.68
C ASP A 963 25.10 -18.30 -29.24
N ALA A 964 24.14 -18.71 -28.41
CA ALA A 964 23.02 -19.57 -28.80
C ALA A 964 22.08 -18.93 -29.85
N LEU A 965 21.85 -17.61 -29.80
CA LEU A 965 20.92 -16.91 -30.69
C LEU A 965 21.28 -17.06 -32.18
N LYS A 966 20.35 -17.59 -32.98
CA LYS A 966 20.54 -17.82 -34.42
C LYS A 966 20.25 -16.54 -35.20
N GLY A 967 21.32 -15.85 -35.58
CA GLY A 967 21.31 -14.67 -36.44
C GLY A 967 22.72 -14.26 -36.81
N THR A 968 22.86 -13.32 -37.74
CA THR A 968 24.18 -12.82 -38.15
C THR A 968 24.83 -11.95 -37.07
N ASN A 969 26.15 -11.79 -37.10
CA ASN A 969 26.88 -10.90 -36.19
C ASN A 969 26.48 -9.41 -36.32
N ALA A 970 25.76 -9.03 -37.40
CA ALA A 970 25.17 -7.71 -37.55
C ALA A 970 23.80 -7.57 -36.84
N GLN A 971 23.16 -8.69 -36.49
CA GLN A 971 21.85 -8.72 -35.81
C GLN A 971 21.94 -8.94 -34.30
N LYS A 972 23.10 -9.28 -33.72
CA LYS A 972 23.25 -9.50 -32.27
C LYS A 972 24.51 -8.87 -31.70
N LYS A 973 24.41 -8.19 -30.56
CA LYS A 973 25.51 -7.51 -29.85
C LYS A 973 25.27 -7.57 -28.35
N LEU A 974 26.28 -8.01 -27.59
CA LEU A 974 26.35 -7.82 -26.14
C LEU A 974 27.18 -6.56 -25.85
N ILE A 975 26.69 -5.73 -24.93
CA ILE A 975 27.45 -4.65 -24.32
C ILE A 975 27.67 -5.03 -22.86
N LEU A 976 28.94 -5.28 -22.52
CA LEU A 976 29.36 -5.68 -21.18
C LEU A 976 29.91 -4.48 -20.41
N PHE A 977 29.33 -4.21 -19.25
CA PHE A 977 29.78 -3.19 -18.32
C PHE A 977 30.69 -3.81 -17.26
N GLU A 978 31.71 -3.07 -16.82
CA GLU A 978 32.66 -3.56 -15.82
C GLU A 978 32.07 -3.54 -14.41
N HIS A 979 31.56 -2.39 -13.95
CA HIS A 979 31.28 -2.15 -12.53
C HIS A 979 29.82 -1.82 -12.19
N ALA A 980 28.88 -1.89 -13.14
CA ALA A 980 27.46 -1.67 -12.86
C ALA A 980 26.87 -2.83 -12.03
N THR A 981 25.76 -2.60 -11.31
CA THR A 981 25.00 -3.65 -10.61
C THR A 981 23.73 -4.01 -11.41
N HIS A 982 22.84 -4.82 -10.83
CA HIS A 982 21.58 -5.20 -11.48
C HIS A 982 20.74 -4.03 -12.02
N VAL A 983 20.07 -4.27 -13.15
CA VAL A 983 19.45 -3.28 -14.04
C VAL A 983 20.48 -2.30 -14.58
N VAL A 984 21.30 -2.74 -15.54
CA VAL A 984 22.41 -1.95 -16.08
C VAL A 984 21.94 -0.63 -16.69
N ALA A 985 20.73 -0.59 -17.28
CA ALA A 985 20.12 0.64 -17.77
C ALA A 985 19.89 1.72 -16.69
N LYS A 986 19.89 1.34 -15.39
CA LYS A 986 19.66 2.21 -14.23
C LYS A 986 20.89 2.36 -13.33
N SER A 987 21.73 1.32 -13.24
CA SER A 987 22.88 1.25 -12.33
C SER A 987 24.19 1.78 -12.91
N SER A 988 24.31 1.92 -14.24
CA SER A 988 25.49 2.44 -14.96
C SER A 988 25.60 3.98 -14.91
N THR A 989 25.50 4.54 -13.70
CA THR A 989 25.51 6.00 -13.49
C THR A 989 26.89 6.62 -13.61
N TYR A 990 26.97 7.80 -14.23
CA TYR A 990 28.13 8.68 -14.20
C TYR A 990 27.73 10.14 -13.93
N VAL A 991 28.70 11.01 -13.70
CA VAL A 991 28.48 12.47 -13.56
C VAL A 991 29.07 13.16 -14.79
N ALA A 992 28.25 13.93 -15.49
CA ALA A 992 28.67 14.68 -16.67
C ALA A 992 29.44 15.96 -16.30
N ALA A 993 30.07 16.60 -17.29
CA ALA A 993 30.90 17.78 -17.10
C ALA A 993 30.14 19.02 -16.58
N ASP A 994 28.81 19.03 -16.66
CA ASP A 994 27.92 20.06 -16.08
C ASP A 994 27.52 19.77 -14.62
N GLY A 995 27.94 18.63 -14.06
CA GLY A 995 27.60 18.17 -12.71
C GLY A 995 26.29 17.39 -12.60
N SER A 996 25.58 17.13 -13.71
CA SER A 996 24.36 16.32 -13.72
C SER A 996 24.67 14.82 -13.67
N THR A 997 23.73 14.01 -13.15
CA THR A 997 23.87 12.54 -13.09
C THR A 997 23.20 11.87 -14.28
N HIS A 998 23.99 11.14 -15.05
CA HIS A 998 23.63 10.43 -16.27
C HIS A 998 23.58 8.91 -16.06
N MET A 999 23.01 8.16 -17.02
CA MET A 999 22.86 6.70 -16.98
C MET A 999 23.23 6.11 -18.34
N CYS A 1000 24.43 5.57 -18.48
CA CYS A 1000 24.98 5.20 -19.80
C CYS A 1000 24.20 4.07 -20.48
N GLY A 1001 23.71 3.07 -19.75
CA GLY A 1001 22.85 2.02 -20.31
C GLY A 1001 21.50 2.55 -20.83
N LEU A 1002 20.96 3.61 -20.24
CA LEU A 1002 19.77 4.29 -20.75
C LEU A 1002 20.07 5.08 -22.04
N GLU A 1003 21.25 5.70 -22.12
CA GLU A 1003 21.74 6.42 -23.30
C GLU A 1003 22.03 5.47 -24.47
N ILE A 1004 22.60 4.31 -24.20
CA ILE A 1004 22.82 3.22 -25.16
C ILE A 1004 21.49 2.68 -25.69
N LEU A 1005 20.51 2.41 -24.81
CA LEU A 1005 19.14 2.04 -25.19
C LEU A 1005 18.49 3.12 -26.07
N ALA A 1006 18.61 4.40 -25.69
CA ALA A 1006 18.08 5.51 -26.47
C ALA A 1006 18.77 5.64 -27.85
N SER A 1007 20.09 5.47 -27.92
CA SER A 1007 20.86 5.50 -29.16
C SER A 1007 20.47 4.35 -30.11
N TYR A 1008 20.27 3.15 -29.58
CA TYR A 1008 19.80 1.99 -30.35
C TYR A 1008 18.39 2.21 -30.94
N VAL A 1009 17.45 2.70 -30.14
CA VAL A 1009 16.09 3.03 -30.59
C VAL A 1009 16.10 4.16 -31.62
N SER A 1010 16.87 5.22 -31.40
CA SER A 1010 16.99 6.37 -32.31
C SER A 1010 17.59 5.98 -33.67
N ASN A 1011 18.49 4.99 -33.70
CA ASN A 1011 19.07 4.43 -34.92
C ASN A 1011 18.25 3.29 -35.52
N GLY A 1012 16.99 3.11 -35.11
CA GLY A 1012 16.06 2.15 -35.71
C GLY A 1012 16.41 0.68 -35.46
N GLY A 1013 17.25 0.38 -34.47
CA GLY A 1013 17.78 -0.97 -34.21
C GLY A 1013 19.16 -1.24 -34.83
N ASP A 1014 19.80 -0.27 -35.49
CA ASP A 1014 21.11 -0.49 -36.09
C ASP A 1014 22.23 -0.59 -35.03
N LEU A 1015 22.64 -1.82 -34.71
CA LEU A 1015 23.71 -2.16 -33.77
C LEU A 1015 25.10 -1.60 -34.13
N SER A 1016 25.31 -1.22 -35.40
CA SER A 1016 26.53 -0.55 -35.86
C SER A 1016 26.52 0.96 -35.57
N LYS A 1017 25.34 1.55 -35.37
CA LYS A 1017 25.15 2.97 -35.04
C LYS A 1017 24.79 3.24 -33.57
N THR A 1018 24.53 2.21 -32.77
CA THR A 1018 24.41 2.35 -31.30
C THR A 1018 25.68 2.97 -30.73
N ASP A 1019 25.60 4.24 -30.32
CA ASP A 1019 26.66 4.90 -29.57
C ASP A 1019 26.86 4.22 -28.21
N THR A 1020 28.11 4.12 -27.79
CA THR A 1020 28.58 3.53 -26.53
C THR A 1020 29.64 4.39 -25.85
N SER A 1021 29.86 5.63 -26.34
CA SER A 1021 30.91 6.54 -25.88
C SER A 1021 30.81 6.89 -24.39
N CYS A 1022 29.59 6.93 -23.85
CA CYS A 1022 29.32 7.13 -22.41
C CYS A 1022 30.00 6.09 -21.49
N MET A 1023 30.37 4.90 -21.99
CA MET A 1023 31.03 3.87 -21.18
C MET A 1023 32.40 4.34 -20.67
N ALA A 1024 33.08 5.20 -21.44
CA ALA A 1024 34.35 5.80 -21.04
C ALA A 1024 34.22 6.89 -19.95
N ALA A 1025 33.00 7.36 -19.66
CA ALA A 1025 32.70 8.30 -18.59
C ALA A 1025 32.27 7.62 -17.28
N ILE A 1026 32.01 6.30 -17.29
CA ILE A 1026 31.69 5.54 -16.07
C ILE A 1026 32.96 5.42 -15.23
N PRO A 1027 32.95 5.84 -13.94
CA PRO A 1027 34.14 5.78 -13.11
C PRO A 1027 34.58 4.33 -12.85
N PRO A 1028 35.89 4.06 -12.78
CA PRO A 1028 36.40 2.76 -12.32
C PRO A 1028 36.06 2.53 -10.84
N LEU A 1029 36.10 1.28 -10.40
CA LEU A 1029 35.86 0.93 -9.01
C LEU A 1029 37.05 1.38 -8.15
N ASN A 1030 36.85 2.41 -7.31
CA ASN A 1030 37.88 2.98 -6.44
C ASN A 1030 37.57 2.70 -4.96
N PHE A 1031 38.36 1.84 -4.30
CA PHE A 1031 38.14 1.50 -2.89
C PHE A 1031 38.44 2.65 -1.92
N THR A 1032 39.27 3.63 -2.29
CA THR A 1032 39.53 4.83 -1.48
C THR A 1032 38.29 5.73 -1.44
N GLU A 1033 37.60 5.90 -2.57
CA GLU A 1033 36.33 6.63 -2.63
C GLU A 1033 35.20 5.85 -1.95
N MET A 1034 35.15 4.53 -2.12
CA MET A 1034 34.20 3.69 -1.40
C MET A 1034 34.34 3.80 0.13
N ALA A 1035 35.57 3.84 0.65
CA ALA A 1035 35.80 4.07 2.07
C ALA A 1035 35.22 5.41 2.56
N GLN A 1036 35.33 6.48 1.75
CA GLN A 1036 34.73 7.78 2.07
C GLN A 1036 33.19 7.72 2.02
N VAL A 1037 32.61 6.99 1.07
CA VAL A 1037 31.16 6.77 0.97
C VAL A 1037 30.65 5.97 2.18
N ALA A 1038 31.32 4.88 2.56
CA ALA A 1038 30.99 4.08 3.73
C ALA A 1038 31.12 4.89 5.03
N ALA A 1039 32.21 5.65 5.19
CA ALA A 1039 32.42 6.52 6.35
C ALA A 1039 31.30 7.56 6.51
N LYS A 1040 30.90 8.20 5.40
CA LYS A 1040 29.80 9.16 5.34
C LYS A 1040 28.43 8.55 5.63
N LEU A 1041 28.16 7.34 5.13
CA LEU A 1041 26.91 6.62 5.40
C LEU A 1041 26.82 6.21 6.87
N TRP A 1042 27.90 5.65 7.42
CA TRP A 1042 27.99 5.23 8.83
C TRP A 1042 28.20 6.40 9.83
N GLN A 1043 28.32 7.64 9.36
CA GLN A 1043 28.63 8.81 10.20
C GLN A 1043 29.86 8.58 11.07
N THR A 1044 30.98 8.17 10.45
CA THR A 1044 32.28 7.93 11.08
C THR A 1044 33.36 8.81 10.47
N SER A 1045 34.43 9.08 11.20
CA SER A 1045 35.58 9.85 10.70
C SER A 1045 36.45 9.10 9.67
N ASP A 1046 36.37 7.76 9.67
CA ASP A 1046 37.00 6.83 8.74
C ASP A 1046 36.21 5.51 8.82
N SER A 1047 36.02 4.83 7.69
CA SER A 1047 35.15 3.65 7.61
C SER A 1047 35.71 2.42 8.34
N PHE A 1048 37.03 2.28 8.45
CA PHE A 1048 37.70 1.13 9.06
C PHE A 1048 38.00 1.36 10.55
N ASP A 1049 38.53 2.53 10.89
CA ASP A 1049 39.14 2.84 12.19
C ASP A 1049 38.43 3.98 12.93
N GLY A 1050 37.61 4.77 12.23
CA GLY A 1050 36.91 5.92 12.78
C GLY A 1050 35.88 5.57 13.84
N LYS A 1051 35.60 6.54 14.72
CA LYS A 1051 34.51 6.47 15.71
C LYS A 1051 33.26 7.14 15.15
N PRO A 1052 32.04 6.76 15.61
CA PRO A 1052 30.81 7.49 15.30
C PRO A 1052 30.92 8.97 15.67
N THR A 1053 30.51 9.87 14.77
CA THR A 1053 30.61 11.33 14.96
C THR A 1053 29.46 11.93 15.78
N THR A 1054 28.45 11.12 16.12
CA THR A 1054 27.28 11.52 16.93
C THR A 1054 27.12 10.62 18.14
N SER A 1055 27.00 11.20 19.33
CA SER A 1055 26.99 10.47 20.61
C SER A 1055 25.62 9.92 21.05
N ASN A 1056 24.61 9.92 20.17
CA ASN A 1056 23.27 9.46 20.52
C ASN A 1056 23.16 7.93 20.43
N SER A 1057 23.70 7.26 21.44
CA SER A 1057 23.46 5.84 21.69
C SER A 1057 22.06 5.63 22.28
N THR A 1058 21.06 5.55 21.39
CA THR A 1058 19.76 4.93 21.65
C THR A 1058 19.49 3.96 20.52
N ILE A 1059 19.69 2.68 20.82
CA ILE A 1059 19.25 1.51 20.06
C ILE A 1059 17.88 1.12 20.61
#